data_AF-A0A961WP10-F1
#
_entry.id   AF-A0A961WP10-F1
#
_cell.length_a   1.000
_cell.length_b   1.000
_cell.length_c   1.000
_cell.angle_alpha   90.00
_cell.angle_beta   90.00
_cell.angle_gamma   90.00
#
_symmetry.space_group_name_H-M   'P 1'
#
loop_
_entity.id
_entity.type
_entity.pdbx_description
1 polymer ?
#
loop_
_entity_poly.entity_id
_entity_poly.type
_entity_poly.pdbx_seq_one_letter_code
_entity_poly.pdbx_strand_id
1 'polypeptide(L)'
;MRPTVKKPGRRIAAVASLALVATLSSGLAGAMARDLFEDGAFSQYKPDTANGEYLASVAGCMGCHAAGGDDVTNPAGGARMDTHAGVVNVPNITNNANGVSGWTNAQFLNAVINGISPDGRHYLPFFPYTSYAGMKPEDVLDIKGYIESLPGSDNKVPPHEISFPYNTNLFWAAWKKGNFDMPAFQPGDGSQMERGRYLVENVGACNDCHTPRTYTYGLDRANAFKGDVSLTGDPAPAITADVISSAGLKEFSKDFLEGGNKLSGSPITPAIKKHMTMGLSKMTEEDRAAMVAYLTGAEQITAVDTTPPPQAVCEVEDDAAPAVDGGKLAAAADDFIGKYCRNCHGLGQKNQDTFPAGSLKSIAENPAFVVPGNRNASVMFKSITSGRMPPGSKPGNGEIEELGAWIDSLGQEAIVKTVKAEPPARSRQMMEWRTEIQAALNDMGNVADVDKPFIRYFTFRDFYNGYFPCETEEAYKKRTEYFTAGFNKALNSVSLGPVAIKPEPVEGTKDVLMRVDIRDLGWDADKWNQLTAKYPYGYDPSSDATLKALAHDTQTQLPVMRAGWLAANALQPENYHMLLELTGNIRDLEKRIGVDVDRNIRSLKVVRTAFEEGLSGVSDHNRMLERHDAANGGYYWKSYDFAKSKGDGDLKRHPHGPAELEPLDYGLKTFIHDGGEMIFSLPNGLQGYYLSTNTGDRLNAGPTQIVSFRDRPIGKGIEIINGRSCVDCHADGTIAKRDQMRAHIENSTLFSNDAREILLKMYQPQEVLDNYYQKDREAFT
;
A
#
# COMPACT_ATOMS: atom_id res chain seq x y z
N MET A 1 51.31 57.82 -44.02
CA MET A 1 51.73 56.41 -43.89
C MET A 1 50.81 55.71 -42.90
N ARG A 2 50.02 54.72 -43.36
CA ARG A 2 49.52 53.56 -42.60
C ARG A 2 48.84 52.63 -43.61
N PRO A 3 49.25 51.36 -43.75
CA PRO A 3 49.00 50.58 -44.96
C PRO A 3 47.67 49.80 -44.92
N THR A 4 47.11 49.61 -46.11
CA THR A 4 45.93 48.80 -46.44
C THR A 4 46.26 47.32 -46.60
N VAL A 5 45.38 46.42 -46.14
CA VAL A 5 45.30 45.02 -46.61
C VAL A 5 43.84 44.67 -46.93
N LYS A 6 43.60 44.22 -48.16
CA LYS A 6 42.33 43.76 -48.75
C LYS A 6 42.12 42.26 -48.53
N LYS A 7 40.87 41.81 -48.39
CA LYS A 7 40.41 40.42 -48.54
C LYS A 7 40.01 40.11 -49.99
N PRO A 8 40.30 38.90 -50.53
CA PRO A 8 39.49 38.22 -51.53
C PRO A 8 38.83 36.97 -50.89
N GLY A 9 37.79 36.29 -51.39
CA GLY A 9 37.13 36.27 -52.69
C GLY A 9 36.67 34.83 -52.94
N ARG A 10 35.35 34.58 -52.90
CA ARG A 10 34.66 33.30 -53.12
C ARG A 10 35.02 32.64 -54.47
N ARG A 11 35.39 31.36 -54.46
CA ARG A 11 34.96 30.31 -55.42
C ARG A 11 35.08 28.92 -54.76
N ILE A 12 34.29 27.96 -55.25
CA ILE A 12 34.15 26.53 -54.88
C ILE A 12 33.01 26.23 -53.89
N ALA A 13 31.80 26.09 -54.41
CA ALA A 13 30.70 25.36 -53.78
C ALA A 13 29.73 24.88 -54.88
N ALA A 14 30.07 23.77 -55.54
CA ALA A 14 29.16 23.10 -56.49
C ALA A 14 29.30 21.56 -56.53
N VAL A 15 30.18 20.95 -55.73
CA VAL A 15 30.38 19.48 -55.71
C VAL A 15 29.92 18.83 -54.40
N ALA A 16 29.68 19.61 -53.34
CA ALA A 16 29.24 19.08 -52.03
C ALA A 16 27.72 18.79 -51.94
N SER A 17 26.92 19.28 -52.89
CA SER A 17 25.46 19.24 -52.79
C SER A 17 24.82 17.92 -53.23
N LEU A 18 25.48 17.10 -54.06
CA LEU A 18 24.93 15.79 -54.47
C LEU A 18 25.23 14.68 -53.44
N ALA A 19 26.37 14.74 -52.73
CA ALA A 19 26.70 13.76 -51.69
C ALA A 19 25.84 13.91 -50.42
N LEU A 20 25.36 15.13 -50.13
CA LEU A 20 24.49 15.40 -48.98
C LEU A 20 23.03 14.98 -49.23
N VAL A 21 22.55 15.05 -50.48
CA VAL A 21 21.20 14.60 -50.83
C VAL A 21 21.13 13.06 -50.84
N ALA A 22 22.19 12.37 -51.28
CA ALA A 22 22.25 10.90 -51.25
C ALA A 22 22.37 10.31 -49.82
N THR A 23 22.96 11.06 -48.88
CA THR A 23 23.04 10.69 -47.45
C THR A 23 21.78 11.06 -46.66
N LEU A 24 21.06 12.13 -47.02
CA LEU A 24 19.74 12.41 -46.44
C LEU A 24 18.65 11.45 -46.94
N SER A 25 18.71 10.95 -48.19
CA SER A 25 17.77 9.92 -48.66
C SER A 25 17.99 8.55 -48.02
N SER A 26 19.21 8.25 -47.55
CA SER A 26 19.51 7.03 -46.79
C SER A 26 19.25 7.17 -45.28
N GLY A 27 19.16 8.39 -44.75
CA GLY A 27 18.72 8.66 -43.37
C GLY A 27 17.20 8.53 -43.15
N LEU A 28 16.39 8.79 -44.17
CA LEU A 28 14.92 8.56 -44.12
C LEU A 28 14.54 7.08 -44.21
N ALA A 29 15.35 6.26 -44.89
CA ALA A 29 15.13 4.80 -44.98
C ALA A 29 15.37 4.07 -43.63
N GLY A 30 16.10 4.68 -42.70
CA GLY A 30 16.33 4.14 -41.34
C GLY A 30 15.18 4.40 -40.35
N ALA A 31 14.19 5.22 -40.74
CA ALA A 31 13.03 5.55 -39.92
C ALA A 31 11.75 4.82 -40.36
N MET A 32 11.75 4.07 -41.46
CA MET A 32 10.64 3.17 -41.83
C MET A 32 10.92 1.79 -41.26
N ALA A 33 9.96 1.23 -40.53
CA ALA A 33 10.10 -0.08 -39.92
C ALA A 33 10.16 -1.16 -41.02
N ARG A 34 10.99 -2.20 -40.83
CA ARG A 34 11.09 -3.33 -41.77
C ARG A 34 10.16 -4.45 -41.35
N ASP A 35 9.27 -4.84 -42.26
CA ASP A 35 8.41 -6.00 -42.08
C ASP A 35 9.23 -7.28 -42.00
N LEU A 36 8.81 -8.18 -41.11
CA LEU A 36 9.35 -9.51 -40.92
C LEU A 36 8.67 -10.51 -41.86
N PHE A 37 7.35 -10.36 -42.01
CA PHE A 37 6.55 -11.19 -42.89
C PHE A 37 6.25 -10.40 -44.16
N GLU A 38 6.69 -10.92 -45.31
CA GLU A 38 6.42 -10.31 -46.61
C GLU A 38 4.95 -10.43 -47.00
N ASP A 39 4.50 -9.55 -47.90
CA ASP A 39 3.14 -9.60 -48.44
C ASP A 39 2.83 -10.98 -49.06
N GLY A 40 1.69 -11.54 -48.66
CA GLY A 40 1.25 -12.88 -49.08
C GLY A 40 1.74 -14.02 -48.19
N ALA A 41 2.60 -13.76 -47.19
CA ALA A 41 2.97 -14.75 -46.18
C ALA A 41 1.72 -15.32 -45.49
N PHE A 42 1.68 -16.65 -45.35
CA PHE A 42 0.55 -17.40 -44.79
C PHE A 42 -0.81 -17.12 -45.45
N SER A 43 -0.87 -16.61 -46.68
CA SER A 43 -2.13 -16.28 -47.37
C SER A 43 -3.09 -17.46 -47.57
N GLN A 44 -2.57 -18.70 -47.56
CA GLN A 44 -3.36 -19.94 -47.68
C GLN A 44 -3.66 -20.60 -46.33
N TYR A 45 -3.16 -20.04 -45.21
CA TYR A 45 -3.39 -20.62 -43.89
C TYR A 45 -4.87 -20.50 -43.51
N LYS A 46 -5.46 -21.60 -43.03
CA LYS A 46 -6.83 -21.64 -42.55
C LYS A 46 -6.80 -21.64 -41.01
N PRO A 47 -7.33 -20.60 -40.34
CA PRO A 47 -7.27 -20.50 -38.90
C PRO A 47 -8.20 -21.50 -38.20
N ASP A 48 -7.75 -22.01 -37.05
CA ASP A 48 -8.56 -22.68 -36.05
C ASP A 48 -9.13 -21.64 -35.07
N THR A 49 -10.40 -21.27 -35.28
CA THR A 49 -11.08 -20.25 -34.46
C THR A 49 -11.27 -20.67 -33.01
N ALA A 50 -11.31 -21.97 -32.70
CA ALA A 50 -11.46 -22.45 -31.32
C ALA A 50 -10.13 -22.30 -30.55
N ASN A 51 -9.02 -22.65 -31.19
CA ASN A 51 -7.69 -22.33 -30.66
C ASN A 51 -7.49 -20.81 -30.55
N GLY A 52 -7.97 -20.06 -31.54
CA GLY A 52 -7.95 -18.60 -31.54
C GLY A 52 -8.70 -17.97 -30.38
N GLU A 53 -9.91 -18.45 -30.06
CA GLU A 53 -10.69 -18.01 -28.91
C GLU A 53 -9.95 -18.27 -27.59
N TYR A 54 -9.39 -19.47 -27.46
CA TYR A 54 -8.60 -19.87 -26.30
C TYR A 54 -7.40 -18.94 -26.11
N LEU A 55 -6.57 -18.79 -27.15
CA LEU A 55 -5.36 -17.98 -27.07
C LEU A 55 -5.65 -16.49 -26.93
N ALA A 56 -6.70 -15.96 -27.56
CA ALA A 56 -7.12 -14.56 -27.39
C ALA A 56 -7.58 -14.28 -25.94
N SER A 57 -8.17 -15.28 -25.28
CA SER A 57 -8.55 -15.21 -23.87
C SER A 57 -7.32 -15.23 -22.97
N VAL A 58 -6.42 -16.20 -23.14
CA VAL A 58 -5.20 -16.34 -22.32
C VAL A 58 -4.23 -15.18 -22.54
N ALA A 59 -4.12 -14.67 -23.76
CA ALA A 59 -3.29 -13.51 -24.09
C ALA A 59 -3.87 -12.18 -23.60
N GLY A 60 -5.09 -12.20 -23.06
CA GLY A 60 -5.72 -11.02 -22.47
C GLY A 60 -6.12 -9.96 -23.49
N CYS A 61 -6.39 -10.31 -24.76
CA CYS A 61 -6.76 -9.32 -25.79
C CYS A 61 -8.00 -8.52 -25.38
N MET A 62 -9.01 -9.21 -24.82
CA MET A 62 -10.24 -8.58 -24.32
C MET A 62 -10.01 -7.79 -23.02
N GLY A 63 -8.85 -7.96 -22.37
CA GLY A 63 -8.38 -7.16 -21.25
C GLY A 63 -8.45 -5.66 -21.56
N CYS A 64 -7.86 -5.28 -22.69
CA CYS A 64 -7.80 -3.89 -23.13
C CYS A 64 -8.85 -3.56 -24.20
N HIS A 65 -9.14 -4.49 -25.12
CA HIS A 65 -9.95 -4.20 -26.30
C HIS A 65 -11.47 -4.33 -26.09
N ALA A 66 -11.94 -4.86 -24.96
CA ALA A 66 -13.38 -5.00 -24.70
C ALA A 66 -14.14 -3.66 -24.87
N ALA A 67 -15.38 -3.75 -25.37
CA ALA A 67 -16.34 -2.67 -25.29
C ALA A 67 -16.58 -2.35 -23.82
N GLY A 68 -16.48 -1.07 -23.43
CA GLY A 68 -16.49 -0.66 -22.02
C GLY A 68 -17.63 -1.27 -21.18
N GLY A 69 -17.40 -1.44 -19.88
CA GLY A 69 -18.24 -2.27 -19.00
C GLY A 69 -17.59 -3.63 -18.75
N ASP A 70 -18.39 -4.64 -18.44
CA ASP A 70 -17.93 -6.03 -18.21
C ASP A 70 -18.09 -6.93 -19.47
N ASP A 71 -18.43 -6.37 -20.63
CA ASP A 71 -18.64 -7.12 -21.87
C ASP A 71 -17.31 -7.41 -22.59
N VAL A 72 -16.75 -8.58 -22.30
CA VAL A 72 -15.53 -9.10 -22.94
C VAL A 72 -15.78 -9.80 -24.29
N THR A 73 -17.00 -9.77 -24.83
CA THR A 73 -17.34 -10.51 -26.06
C THR A 73 -17.17 -9.69 -27.35
N ASN A 74 -16.99 -8.37 -27.23
CA ASN A 74 -16.85 -7.46 -28.36
C ASN A 74 -15.59 -6.58 -28.22
N PRO A 75 -14.53 -6.78 -29.03
CA PRO A 75 -13.30 -6.02 -28.91
C PRO A 75 -13.33 -4.64 -29.61
N ALA A 76 -14.34 -3.83 -29.27
CA ALA A 76 -14.60 -2.53 -29.90
C ALA A 76 -13.63 -1.41 -29.49
N GLY A 77 -12.75 -1.65 -28.50
CA GLY A 77 -11.78 -0.68 -27.98
C GLY A 77 -12.44 0.53 -27.30
N GLY A 78 -11.65 1.59 -27.15
CA GLY A 78 -12.08 2.87 -26.56
C GLY A 78 -11.65 3.09 -25.11
N ALA A 79 -10.98 2.12 -24.48
CA ALA A 79 -10.38 2.31 -23.17
C ALA A 79 -9.27 3.37 -23.23
N ARG A 80 -9.31 4.33 -22.30
CA ARG A 80 -8.29 5.37 -22.14
C ARG A 80 -7.27 4.93 -21.09
N MET A 81 -6.00 4.94 -21.45
CA MET A 81 -4.90 4.66 -20.53
C MET A 81 -4.00 5.89 -20.41
N ASP A 82 -3.89 6.44 -19.19
CA ASP A 82 -2.95 7.51 -18.88
C ASP A 82 -1.59 6.90 -18.51
N THR A 83 -0.57 7.19 -19.31
CA THR A 83 0.79 6.60 -19.17
C THR A 83 1.84 7.69 -19.01
N HIS A 84 3.07 7.31 -18.65
CA HIS A 84 4.22 8.23 -18.64
C HIS A 84 4.49 8.91 -20.01
N ALA A 85 4.15 8.24 -21.11
CA ALA A 85 4.35 8.80 -22.46
C ALA A 85 3.21 9.75 -22.89
N GLY A 86 2.12 9.83 -22.12
CA GLY A 86 0.87 10.50 -22.48
C GLY A 86 -0.31 9.52 -22.53
N VAL A 87 -1.34 9.86 -23.30
CA VAL A 87 -2.58 9.10 -23.34
C VAL A 87 -2.58 8.09 -24.49
N VAL A 88 -2.81 6.83 -24.16
CA VAL A 88 -3.02 5.74 -25.12
C VAL A 88 -4.50 5.36 -25.13
N ASN A 89 -5.17 5.61 -26.25
CA ASN A 89 -6.53 5.13 -26.49
C ASN A 89 -6.49 3.75 -27.17
N VAL A 90 -7.04 2.71 -26.54
CA VAL A 90 -6.99 1.33 -27.03
C VAL A 90 -7.84 1.18 -28.30
N PRO A 91 -7.29 0.71 -29.43
CA PRO A 91 -7.99 0.70 -30.71
C PRO A 91 -9.09 -0.37 -30.76
N ASN A 92 -10.07 -0.16 -31.65
CA ASN A 92 -11.00 -1.18 -32.08
C ASN A 92 -10.25 -2.23 -32.90
N ILE A 93 -10.43 -3.52 -32.61
CA ILE A 93 -9.81 -4.61 -33.38
C ILE A 93 -10.85 -5.54 -34.00
N THR A 94 -12.12 -5.18 -34.00
CA THR A 94 -13.19 -5.99 -34.63
C THR A 94 -13.01 -6.06 -36.16
N ASN A 95 -13.77 -6.97 -36.79
CA ASN A 95 -13.91 -7.05 -38.24
C ASN A 95 -14.75 -5.89 -38.82
N ASN A 96 -14.27 -4.66 -38.64
CA ASN A 96 -14.83 -3.44 -39.18
C ASN A 96 -13.73 -2.58 -39.84
N ALA A 97 -14.12 -1.64 -40.69
CA ALA A 97 -13.20 -0.67 -41.32
C ALA A 97 -12.49 0.24 -40.30
N ASN A 98 -13.10 0.49 -39.13
CA ASN A 98 -12.46 1.18 -38.00
C ASN A 98 -11.58 0.24 -37.13
N GLY A 99 -11.60 -1.06 -37.42
CA GLY A 99 -10.77 -2.09 -36.77
C GLY A 99 -9.76 -2.71 -37.73
N VAL A 100 -9.61 -4.04 -37.70
CA VAL A 100 -8.61 -4.77 -38.49
C VAL A 100 -9.17 -5.41 -39.77
N SER A 101 -10.38 -5.03 -40.19
CA SER A 101 -10.98 -5.60 -41.39
C SER A 101 -10.13 -5.33 -42.63
N GLY A 102 -9.89 -6.37 -43.42
CA GLY A 102 -9.08 -6.31 -44.64
C GLY A 102 -7.57 -6.36 -44.42
N TRP A 103 -7.09 -6.49 -43.18
CA TRP A 103 -5.67 -6.73 -42.92
C TRP A 103 -5.25 -8.11 -43.46
N THR A 104 -4.13 -8.14 -44.17
CA THR A 104 -3.53 -9.42 -44.61
C THR A 104 -2.95 -10.19 -43.42
N ASN A 105 -2.74 -11.49 -43.60
CA ASN A 105 -2.07 -12.32 -42.58
C ASN A 105 -0.68 -11.77 -42.23
N ALA A 106 0.08 -11.32 -43.23
CA ALA A 106 1.39 -10.68 -43.04
C ALA A 106 1.29 -9.39 -42.21
N GLN A 107 0.32 -8.51 -42.50
CA GLN A 107 0.11 -7.27 -41.75
C GLN A 107 -0.24 -7.52 -40.28
N PHE A 108 -1.14 -8.48 -40.02
CA PHE A 108 -1.51 -8.83 -38.65
C PHE A 108 -0.35 -9.47 -37.88
N LEU A 109 0.42 -10.35 -38.53
CA LEU A 109 1.64 -10.93 -37.94
C LEU A 109 2.70 -9.86 -37.66
N ASN A 110 2.94 -8.93 -38.59
CA ASN A 110 3.87 -7.82 -38.35
C ASN A 110 3.39 -6.90 -37.22
N ALA A 111 2.09 -6.70 -37.07
CA ALA A 111 1.56 -5.95 -35.93
C ALA A 111 1.84 -6.67 -34.61
N VAL A 112 1.40 -7.91 -34.48
CA VAL A 112 1.41 -8.66 -33.20
C VAL A 112 2.81 -9.14 -32.82
N ILE A 113 3.59 -9.69 -33.76
CA ILE A 113 4.92 -10.27 -33.49
C ILE A 113 6.01 -9.23 -33.63
N ASN A 114 5.93 -8.38 -34.66
CA ASN A 114 6.99 -7.42 -34.97
C ASN A 114 6.70 -6.02 -34.40
N GLY A 115 5.49 -5.71 -33.93
CA GLY A 115 5.18 -4.36 -33.45
C GLY A 115 5.25 -3.30 -34.55
N ILE A 116 4.86 -3.65 -35.79
CA ILE A 116 4.83 -2.75 -36.94
C ILE A 116 3.41 -2.66 -37.47
N SER A 117 2.90 -1.43 -37.59
CA SER A 117 1.59 -1.18 -38.18
C SER A 117 1.59 -1.35 -39.70
N PRO A 118 0.43 -1.57 -40.34
CA PRO A 118 0.34 -1.66 -41.80
C PRO A 118 0.86 -0.44 -42.58
N ASP A 119 0.94 0.73 -41.92
CA ASP A 119 1.52 1.96 -42.48
C ASP A 119 3.02 2.14 -42.17
N GLY A 120 3.69 1.12 -41.62
CA GLY A 120 5.15 1.08 -41.40
C GLY A 120 5.65 1.81 -40.16
N ARG A 121 4.76 2.12 -39.20
CA ARG A 121 5.12 2.75 -37.92
C ARG A 121 5.42 1.70 -36.85
N HIS A 122 6.34 2.03 -35.95
CA HIS A 122 6.58 1.24 -34.75
C HIS A 122 5.45 1.44 -33.75
N TYR A 123 4.88 0.35 -33.24
CA TYR A 123 3.96 0.41 -32.12
C TYR A 123 4.70 0.75 -30.83
N LEU A 124 4.00 1.41 -29.92
CA LEU A 124 4.49 1.64 -28.56
C LEU A 124 4.43 0.29 -27.80
N PRO A 125 5.41 -0.04 -26.96
CA PRO A 125 5.45 -1.29 -26.18
C PRO A 125 4.41 -1.36 -25.05
N PHE A 126 3.37 -0.50 -25.09
CA PHE A 126 2.10 -0.71 -24.38
C PHE A 126 1.25 -1.80 -25.05
N PHE A 127 1.45 -1.99 -26.36
CA PHE A 127 1.01 -3.19 -27.06
C PHE A 127 2.09 -4.27 -26.82
N PRO A 128 1.78 -5.41 -26.17
CA PRO A 128 2.78 -6.39 -25.72
C PRO A 128 3.39 -7.24 -26.86
N TYR A 129 3.67 -6.63 -28.01
CA TYR A 129 4.33 -7.27 -29.14
C TYR A 129 5.72 -7.81 -28.77
N THR A 130 6.38 -7.22 -27.75
CA THR A 130 7.68 -7.68 -27.28
C THR A 130 7.64 -9.07 -26.62
N SER A 131 6.48 -9.47 -26.09
CA SER A 131 6.22 -10.81 -25.58
C SER A 131 5.61 -11.70 -26.66
N TYR A 132 4.62 -11.20 -27.39
CA TYR A 132 3.98 -11.95 -28.49
C TYR A 132 4.95 -12.33 -29.61
N ALA A 133 6.10 -11.65 -29.72
CA ALA A 133 7.15 -12.03 -30.66
C ALA A 133 7.61 -13.49 -30.55
N GLY A 134 7.50 -14.10 -29.36
CA GLY A 134 7.82 -15.51 -29.15
C GLY A 134 6.66 -16.47 -29.45
N MET A 135 5.50 -15.98 -29.92
CA MET A 135 4.38 -16.81 -30.32
C MET A 135 4.62 -17.46 -31.68
N LYS A 136 4.00 -18.63 -31.87
CA LYS A 136 3.94 -19.29 -33.17
C LYS A 136 3.09 -18.45 -34.14
N PRO A 137 3.54 -18.18 -35.40
CA PRO A 137 2.75 -17.40 -36.35
C PRO A 137 1.33 -17.96 -36.58
N GLU A 138 1.19 -19.28 -36.64
CA GLU A 138 -0.10 -19.96 -36.77
C GLU A 138 -1.05 -19.64 -35.61
N ASP A 139 -0.55 -19.65 -34.37
CA ASP A 139 -1.35 -19.31 -33.16
C ASP A 139 -1.85 -17.85 -33.22
N VAL A 140 -1.03 -16.92 -33.73
CA VAL A 140 -1.42 -15.52 -33.95
C VAL A 140 -2.47 -15.39 -35.04
N LEU A 141 -2.41 -16.22 -36.08
CA LEU A 141 -3.42 -16.25 -37.14
C LEU A 141 -4.72 -16.92 -36.69
N ASP A 142 -4.67 -17.87 -35.76
CA ASP A 142 -5.86 -18.42 -35.12
C ASP A 142 -6.59 -17.33 -34.31
N ILE A 143 -5.85 -16.52 -33.53
CA ILE A 143 -6.40 -15.34 -32.84
C ILE A 143 -7.05 -14.38 -33.85
N LYS A 144 -6.38 -14.10 -34.97
CA LYS A 144 -6.95 -13.27 -36.05
C LYS A 144 -8.27 -13.85 -36.56
N GLY A 145 -8.31 -15.15 -36.85
CA GLY A 145 -9.50 -15.84 -37.34
C GLY A 145 -10.66 -15.77 -36.35
N TYR A 146 -10.39 -15.91 -35.05
CA TYR A 146 -11.40 -15.72 -34.00
C TYR A 146 -11.92 -14.29 -33.99
N ILE A 147 -11.05 -13.28 -33.98
CA ILE A 147 -11.45 -11.86 -34.02
C ILE A 147 -12.29 -11.55 -35.26
N GLU A 148 -11.94 -12.11 -36.42
CA GLU A 148 -12.67 -11.94 -37.67
C GLU A 148 -14.08 -12.57 -37.64
N SER A 149 -14.27 -13.59 -36.78
CA SER A 149 -15.56 -14.25 -36.57
C SER A 149 -16.50 -13.49 -35.63
N LEU A 150 -15.98 -12.56 -34.84
CA LEU A 150 -16.76 -11.75 -33.91
C LEU A 150 -17.55 -10.64 -34.65
N PRO A 151 -18.66 -10.15 -34.05
CA PRO A 151 -19.39 -9.01 -34.61
C PRO A 151 -18.49 -7.77 -34.79
N GLY A 152 -18.59 -7.13 -35.96
CA GLY A 152 -17.92 -5.86 -36.23
C GLY A 152 -18.53 -4.71 -35.42
N SER A 153 -17.69 -3.80 -34.93
CA SER A 153 -18.10 -2.55 -34.29
C SER A 153 -17.63 -1.35 -35.11
N ASP A 154 -18.50 -0.37 -35.34
CA ASP A 154 -18.16 0.89 -36.02
C ASP A 154 -17.51 1.93 -35.09
N ASN A 155 -17.21 1.57 -33.85
CA ASN A 155 -16.56 2.46 -32.88
C ASN A 155 -15.24 3.02 -33.43
N LYS A 156 -15.15 4.35 -33.52
CA LYS A 156 -13.97 5.09 -33.97
C LYS A 156 -13.24 5.68 -32.78
N VAL A 157 -12.21 4.98 -32.34
CA VAL A 157 -11.39 5.39 -31.19
C VAL A 157 -10.61 6.67 -31.51
N PRO A 158 -10.52 7.65 -30.59
CA PRO A 158 -9.70 8.85 -30.76
C PRO A 158 -8.21 8.52 -30.96
N PRO A 159 -7.43 9.38 -31.65
CA PRO A 159 -5.98 9.20 -31.77
C PRO A 159 -5.30 9.27 -30.39
N HIS A 160 -4.11 8.69 -30.25
CA HIS A 160 -3.33 8.81 -29.02
C HIS A 160 -2.83 10.25 -28.80
N GLU A 161 -2.72 10.66 -27.54
CA GLU A 161 -2.18 11.98 -27.14
C GLU A 161 -0.80 11.77 -26.48
N ILE A 162 0.20 11.47 -27.31
CA ILE A 162 1.56 11.15 -26.87
C ILE A 162 2.44 12.39 -26.94
N SER A 163 3.20 12.65 -25.87
CA SER A 163 4.09 13.81 -25.79
C SER A 163 5.41 13.57 -26.52
N PHE A 164 6.03 14.65 -27.00
CA PHE A 164 7.42 14.60 -27.47
C PHE A 164 8.35 14.19 -26.32
N PRO A 165 9.36 13.31 -26.53
CA PRO A 165 9.80 12.73 -27.81
C PRO A 165 9.12 11.41 -28.22
N TYR A 166 8.26 10.86 -27.37
CA TYR A 166 7.62 9.54 -27.55
C TYR A 166 6.64 9.48 -28.73
N ASN A 167 6.25 10.60 -29.31
CA ASN A 167 5.38 10.65 -30.49
C ASN A 167 6.12 10.45 -31.83
N THR A 168 7.43 10.21 -31.82
CA THR A 168 8.25 10.10 -33.04
C THR A 168 8.61 8.65 -33.39
N ASN A 169 8.51 8.28 -34.67
CA ASN A 169 8.88 6.93 -35.12
C ASN A 169 10.38 6.64 -34.95
N LEU A 170 11.22 7.68 -35.06
CA LEU A 170 12.67 7.58 -34.86
C LEU A 170 13.01 7.18 -33.41
N PHE A 171 12.31 7.75 -32.42
CA PHE A 171 12.50 7.37 -31.03
C PHE A 171 12.21 5.89 -30.82
N TRP A 172 11.08 5.39 -31.33
CA TRP A 172 10.72 3.98 -31.17
C TRP A 172 11.58 3.03 -32.00
N ALA A 173 12.06 3.43 -33.17
CA ALA A 173 13.05 2.68 -33.93
C ALA A 173 14.36 2.50 -33.13
N ALA A 174 14.85 3.59 -32.51
CA ALA A 174 16.03 3.56 -31.65
C ALA A 174 15.80 2.75 -30.36
N TRP A 175 14.65 2.94 -29.72
CA TRP A 175 14.25 2.20 -28.53
C TRP A 175 14.18 0.70 -28.81
N LYS A 176 13.50 0.30 -29.89
CA LYS A 176 13.35 -1.09 -30.30
C LYS A 176 14.72 -1.72 -30.56
N LYS A 177 15.60 -1.03 -31.29
CA LYS A 177 16.98 -1.48 -31.53
C LYS A 177 17.80 -1.70 -30.25
N GLY A 178 17.53 -0.93 -29.19
CA GLY A 178 18.26 -1.01 -27.92
C GLY A 178 17.66 -1.97 -26.89
N ASN A 179 16.36 -2.28 -26.98
CA ASN A 179 15.61 -2.97 -25.91
C ASN A 179 14.84 -4.21 -26.37
N PHE A 180 14.70 -4.42 -27.68
CA PHE A 180 13.97 -5.55 -28.24
C PHE A 180 14.83 -6.27 -29.26
N ASP A 181 15.22 -7.48 -28.90
CA ASP A 181 15.77 -8.43 -29.85
C ASP A 181 14.66 -9.40 -30.21
N MET A 182 14.43 -9.63 -31.50
CA MET A 182 13.31 -10.43 -31.96
C MET A 182 13.60 -11.91 -31.68
N PRO A 183 12.88 -12.57 -30.75
CA PRO A 183 13.04 -14.00 -30.56
C PRO A 183 12.46 -14.72 -31.78
N ALA A 184 13.22 -15.64 -32.38
CA ALA A 184 12.62 -16.62 -33.28
C ALA A 184 11.78 -17.58 -32.43
N PHE A 185 10.54 -17.88 -32.83
CA PHE A 185 9.75 -18.95 -32.20
C PHE A 185 10.61 -20.22 -32.12
N GLN A 186 10.82 -20.70 -30.90
CA GLN A 186 11.53 -21.95 -30.65
C GLN A 186 10.49 -23.03 -30.34
N PRO A 187 10.33 -24.05 -31.20
CA PRO A 187 9.48 -25.18 -30.87
C PRO A 187 10.02 -25.86 -29.61
N GLY A 188 9.21 -25.92 -28.56
CA GLY A 188 9.57 -26.59 -27.31
C GLY A 188 9.72 -28.11 -27.50
N ASP A 189 10.30 -28.76 -26.50
CA ASP A 189 10.50 -30.21 -26.45
C ASP A 189 9.22 -31.01 -26.08
N GLY A 190 8.09 -30.32 -25.94
CA GLY A 190 6.82 -30.90 -25.48
C GLY A 190 6.73 -31.07 -23.96
N SER A 191 7.73 -30.63 -23.20
CA SER A 191 7.67 -30.64 -21.74
C SER A 191 6.63 -29.66 -21.20
N GLN A 192 6.14 -29.95 -20.00
CA GLN A 192 5.28 -29.04 -19.26
C GLN A 192 5.97 -27.70 -18.97
N MET A 193 7.29 -27.71 -18.77
CA MET A 193 8.13 -26.52 -18.56
C MET A 193 8.12 -25.60 -19.78
N GLU A 194 8.35 -26.14 -20.98
CA GLU A 194 8.33 -25.33 -22.22
C GLU A 194 6.93 -24.84 -22.57
N ARG A 195 5.90 -25.65 -22.30
CA ARG A 195 4.50 -25.20 -22.42
C ARG A 195 4.22 -24.04 -21.47
N GLY A 196 4.66 -24.15 -20.22
CA GLY A 196 4.54 -23.09 -19.22
C GLY A 196 5.27 -21.81 -19.62
N ARG A 197 6.52 -21.93 -20.10
CA ARG A 197 7.30 -20.80 -20.62
C ARG A 197 6.57 -20.11 -21.77
N TYR A 198 6.06 -20.88 -22.72
CA TYR A 198 5.30 -20.35 -23.85
C TYR A 198 4.08 -19.54 -23.40
N LEU A 199 3.32 -20.08 -22.45
CA LEU A 199 2.12 -19.42 -21.91
C LEU A 199 2.46 -18.20 -21.06
N VAL A 200 3.52 -18.23 -20.26
CA VAL A 200 3.88 -17.15 -19.33
C VAL A 200 4.61 -16.01 -20.04
N GLU A 201 5.63 -16.31 -20.84
CA GLU A 201 6.49 -15.29 -21.44
C GLU A 201 5.93 -14.73 -22.74
N ASN A 202 5.21 -15.55 -23.52
CA ASN A 202 4.76 -15.15 -24.86
C ASN A 202 3.27 -14.89 -24.88
N VAL A 203 2.44 -15.92 -24.67
CA VAL A 203 0.98 -15.79 -24.83
C VAL A 203 0.39 -14.84 -23.78
N GLY A 204 0.59 -15.11 -22.49
CA GLY A 204 0.05 -14.29 -21.39
C GLY A 204 0.86 -13.02 -21.09
N ALA A 205 2.00 -12.83 -21.76
CA ALA A 205 2.89 -11.67 -21.62
C ALA A 205 3.17 -11.26 -20.15
N CYS A 206 3.29 -12.22 -19.23
CA CYS A 206 3.38 -11.94 -17.80
C CYS A 206 4.63 -11.11 -17.46
N ASN A 207 5.70 -11.27 -18.24
CA ASN A 207 6.92 -10.49 -18.14
C ASN A 207 6.70 -8.99 -18.36
N ASP A 208 5.70 -8.56 -19.15
CA ASP A 208 5.51 -7.14 -19.47
C ASP A 208 5.03 -6.31 -18.28
N CYS A 209 4.33 -6.95 -17.34
CA CYS A 209 3.88 -6.33 -16.09
C CYS A 209 4.77 -6.73 -14.90
N HIS A 210 5.13 -8.01 -14.79
CA HIS A 210 5.75 -8.54 -13.57
C HIS A 210 7.29 -8.49 -13.56
N THR A 211 7.93 -7.97 -14.61
CA THR A 211 9.39 -7.76 -14.63
C THR A 211 9.71 -6.26 -14.56
N PRO A 212 10.63 -5.83 -13.67
CA PRO A 212 11.09 -4.45 -13.61
C PRO A 212 11.59 -3.93 -14.96
N ARG A 213 11.53 -2.60 -15.13
CA ARG A 213 12.00 -1.95 -16.35
C ARG A 213 13.35 -1.26 -16.10
N THR A 214 14.25 -1.33 -17.08
CA THR A 214 15.52 -0.58 -17.05
C THR A 214 15.26 0.92 -17.25
N TYR A 215 16.29 1.75 -17.08
CA TYR A 215 16.19 3.20 -17.34
C TYR A 215 15.78 3.55 -18.79
N THR A 216 16.01 2.64 -19.74
CA THR A 216 15.58 2.76 -21.14
C THR A 216 14.15 2.28 -21.36
N TYR A 217 13.43 1.88 -20.31
CA TYR A 217 12.11 1.24 -20.35
C TYR A 217 12.09 -0.15 -21.04
N GLY A 218 13.26 -0.78 -21.24
CA GLY A 218 13.35 -2.20 -21.61
C GLY A 218 13.06 -3.11 -20.42
N LEU A 219 12.82 -4.40 -20.67
CA LEU A 219 12.66 -5.39 -19.58
C LEU A 219 14.01 -5.67 -18.92
N ASP A 220 14.09 -5.55 -17.59
CA ASP A 220 15.23 -6.01 -16.81
C ASP A 220 15.17 -7.54 -16.62
N ARG A 221 15.64 -8.26 -17.64
CA ARG A 221 15.65 -9.72 -17.65
C ARG A 221 16.47 -10.34 -16.51
N ALA A 222 17.43 -9.60 -15.92
CA ALA A 222 18.19 -10.09 -14.77
C ALA A 222 17.33 -10.16 -13.49
N ASN A 223 16.24 -9.40 -13.45
CA ASN A 223 15.27 -9.37 -12.37
C ASN A 223 13.87 -9.82 -12.82
N ALA A 224 13.82 -10.75 -13.79
CA ALA A 224 12.58 -11.32 -14.32
C ALA A 224 11.60 -11.70 -13.19
N PHE A 225 10.34 -11.31 -13.36
CA PHE A 225 9.22 -11.65 -12.47
C PHE A 225 9.27 -11.09 -11.05
N LYS A 226 10.24 -10.23 -10.70
CA LYS A 226 10.38 -9.66 -9.34
C LYS A 226 9.39 -8.52 -9.00
N GLY A 227 8.46 -8.19 -9.89
CA GLY A 227 7.44 -7.17 -9.69
C GLY A 227 7.99 -5.75 -9.75
N ASP A 228 7.16 -4.81 -10.22
CA ASP A 228 7.48 -3.38 -10.29
C ASP A 228 6.20 -2.58 -10.61
N VAL A 229 6.32 -1.27 -10.78
CA VAL A 229 5.32 -0.47 -11.48
C VAL A 229 5.44 -0.72 -12.98
N SER A 230 4.39 -1.30 -13.57
CA SER A 230 4.32 -1.60 -15.00
C SER A 230 4.33 -0.34 -15.87
N LEU A 231 4.50 -0.50 -17.19
CA LEU A 231 4.50 0.62 -18.16
C LEU A 231 3.20 1.46 -18.12
N THR A 232 2.09 0.87 -17.70
CA THR A 232 0.80 1.57 -17.56
C THR A 232 0.69 2.37 -16.26
N GLY A 233 1.72 2.37 -15.40
CA GLY A 233 1.72 3.06 -14.10
C GLY A 233 1.10 2.25 -12.96
N ASP A 234 0.64 1.04 -13.26
CA ASP A 234 -0.01 0.15 -12.31
C ASP A 234 1.00 -0.78 -11.61
N PRO A 235 0.92 -0.98 -10.28
CA PRO A 235 1.77 -1.93 -9.59
C PRO A 235 1.42 -3.38 -9.98
N ALA A 236 2.45 -4.16 -10.28
CA ALA A 236 2.38 -5.59 -10.52
C ALA A 236 3.28 -6.31 -9.48
N PRO A 237 2.72 -7.22 -8.65
CA PRO A 237 3.50 -7.91 -7.64
C PRO A 237 4.53 -8.86 -8.27
N ALA A 238 5.51 -9.30 -7.50
CA ALA A 238 6.39 -10.39 -7.92
C ALA A 238 5.58 -11.68 -8.17
N ILE A 239 5.95 -12.45 -9.19
CA ILE A 239 5.42 -13.79 -9.49
C ILE A 239 6.56 -14.82 -9.56
N THR A 240 7.60 -14.59 -8.77
CA THR A 240 8.72 -15.52 -8.62
C THR A 240 8.29 -16.79 -7.89
N ALA A 241 9.09 -17.85 -8.02
CA ALA A 241 8.85 -19.15 -7.39
C ALA A 241 8.60 -19.04 -5.88
N ASP A 242 9.36 -18.20 -5.17
CA ASP A 242 9.22 -17.96 -3.74
C ASP A 242 7.88 -17.30 -3.39
N VAL A 243 7.45 -16.31 -4.18
CA VAL A 243 6.19 -15.60 -3.95
C VAL A 243 5.00 -16.50 -4.21
N ILE A 244 5.00 -17.24 -5.32
CA ILE A 244 3.93 -18.19 -5.66
C ILE A 244 3.86 -19.32 -4.64
N SER A 245 5.01 -19.89 -4.24
CA SER A 245 5.07 -20.92 -3.22
C SER A 245 4.59 -20.40 -1.86
N SER A 246 4.84 -19.14 -1.52
CA SER A 246 4.39 -18.52 -0.27
C SER A 246 2.89 -18.25 -0.19
N ALA A 247 2.26 -18.05 -1.36
CA ALA A 247 0.82 -17.88 -1.52
C ALA A 247 0.06 -19.21 -1.49
N GLY A 248 0.76 -20.30 -1.83
CA GLY A 248 0.19 -21.63 -1.98
C GLY A 248 -0.13 -21.93 -3.44
N LEU A 249 0.43 -23.05 -3.94
CA LEU A 249 0.27 -23.45 -5.35
C LEU A 249 -1.19 -23.69 -5.72
N LYS A 250 -1.99 -24.11 -4.74
CA LYS A 250 -3.43 -24.37 -4.89
C LYS A 250 -4.19 -23.08 -5.03
N GLU A 251 -3.92 -22.11 -4.17
CA GLU A 251 -4.55 -20.81 -4.14
C GLU A 251 -4.18 -20.03 -5.43
N PHE A 252 -2.92 -20.12 -5.87
CA PHE A 252 -2.51 -19.53 -7.14
C PHE A 252 -3.17 -20.19 -8.36
N SER A 253 -3.20 -21.52 -8.43
CA SER A 253 -3.82 -22.22 -9.56
C SER A 253 -5.35 -22.10 -9.57
N LYS A 254 -6.00 -22.29 -8.43
CA LYS A 254 -7.45 -22.39 -8.33
C LYS A 254 -8.14 -21.05 -8.08
N ASP A 255 -7.63 -20.23 -7.17
CA ASP A 255 -8.34 -19.00 -6.79
C ASP A 255 -7.96 -17.83 -7.71
N PHE A 256 -6.70 -17.77 -8.16
CA PHE A 256 -6.23 -16.74 -9.09
C PHE A 256 -6.40 -17.14 -10.57
N LEU A 257 -5.73 -18.20 -11.05
CA LEU A 257 -5.77 -18.55 -12.48
C LEU A 257 -7.15 -19.04 -12.93
N GLU A 258 -7.83 -19.88 -12.14
CA GLU A 258 -9.17 -20.38 -12.45
C GLU A 258 -10.28 -19.44 -11.93
N GLY A 259 -10.17 -18.96 -10.70
CA GLY A 259 -11.22 -18.17 -10.03
C GLY A 259 -11.23 -16.68 -10.35
N GLY A 260 -10.16 -16.13 -10.94
CA GLY A 260 -10.05 -14.72 -11.29
C GLY A 260 -10.05 -13.75 -10.09
N ASN A 261 -9.72 -14.22 -8.89
CA ASN A 261 -9.63 -13.41 -7.68
C ASN A 261 -8.18 -13.14 -7.30
N LYS A 262 -7.95 -12.12 -6.45
CA LYS A 262 -6.65 -11.95 -5.79
C LYS A 262 -6.37 -13.17 -4.91
N LEU A 263 -5.10 -13.46 -4.65
CA LEU A 263 -4.67 -14.50 -3.69
C LEU A 263 -5.22 -14.30 -2.26
N SER A 264 -5.69 -13.09 -1.94
CA SER A 264 -6.41 -12.80 -0.69
C SER A 264 -7.89 -13.23 -0.71
N GLY A 265 -8.38 -13.82 -1.80
CA GLY A 265 -9.79 -14.13 -2.06
C GLY A 265 -10.66 -12.91 -2.41
N SER A 266 -10.10 -11.71 -2.51
CA SER A 266 -10.84 -10.49 -2.86
C SER A 266 -10.95 -10.30 -4.38
N PRO A 267 -12.02 -9.66 -4.90
CA PRO A 267 -12.18 -9.43 -6.33
C PRO A 267 -11.12 -8.46 -6.88
N ILE A 268 -10.80 -8.62 -8.16
CA ILE A 268 -9.98 -7.69 -8.92
C ILE A 268 -10.89 -6.58 -9.47
N THR A 269 -10.64 -5.34 -9.04
CA THR A 269 -11.53 -4.21 -9.33
C THR A 269 -11.20 -3.42 -10.59
N PRO A 270 -9.93 -3.22 -11.01
CA PRO A 270 -9.66 -2.48 -12.25
C PRO A 270 -10.12 -3.29 -13.47
N ALA A 271 -10.93 -2.68 -14.35
CA ALA A 271 -11.60 -3.36 -15.45
C ALA A 271 -10.64 -4.16 -16.34
N ILE A 272 -9.52 -3.55 -16.76
CA ILE A 272 -8.51 -4.22 -17.60
C ILE A 272 -7.97 -5.48 -16.90
N LYS A 273 -7.56 -5.35 -15.63
CA LYS A 273 -7.02 -6.48 -14.85
C LYS A 273 -8.07 -7.56 -14.62
N LYS A 274 -9.31 -7.18 -14.33
CA LYS A 274 -10.45 -8.09 -14.16
C LYS A 274 -10.70 -8.90 -15.43
N HIS A 275 -10.78 -8.23 -16.58
CA HIS A 275 -10.97 -8.87 -17.89
C HIS A 275 -9.82 -9.80 -18.25
N MET A 276 -8.57 -9.40 -17.97
CA MET A 276 -7.42 -10.28 -18.16
C MET A 276 -7.55 -11.57 -17.32
N THR A 277 -7.93 -11.45 -16.04
CA THR A 277 -8.11 -12.64 -15.19
C THR A 277 -9.31 -13.50 -15.58
N MET A 278 -10.38 -12.92 -16.14
CA MET A 278 -11.47 -13.69 -16.75
C MET A 278 -10.98 -14.47 -17.98
N GLY A 279 -10.04 -13.92 -18.74
CA GLY A 279 -9.37 -14.62 -19.84
C GLY A 279 -8.57 -15.84 -19.34
N LEU A 280 -7.79 -15.67 -18.28
CA LEU A 280 -7.02 -16.76 -17.65
C LEU A 280 -7.91 -17.90 -17.12
N SER A 281 -9.13 -17.61 -16.66
CA SER A 281 -10.06 -18.67 -16.21
C SER A 281 -10.48 -19.65 -17.33
N LYS A 282 -10.23 -19.31 -18.60
CA LYS A 282 -10.49 -20.19 -19.75
C LYS A 282 -9.40 -21.24 -19.96
N MET A 283 -8.27 -21.14 -19.26
CA MET A 283 -7.16 -22.08 -19.39
C MET A 283 -7.60 -23.51 -19.08
N THR A 284 -6.94 -24.49 -19.70
CA THR A 284 -7.10 -25.89 -19.29
C THR A 284 -6.37 -26.12 -17.97
N GLU A 285 -6.74 -27.18 -17.23
CA GLU A 285 -6.03 -27.56 -16.01
C GLU A 285 -4.55 -27.89 -16.30
N GLU A 286 -4.28 -28.55 -17.43
CA GLU A 286 -2.93 -28.87 -17.90
C GLU A 286 -2.09 -27.61 -18.14
N ASP A 287 -2.66 -26.58 -18.78
CA ASP A 287 -1.97 -25.32 -19.04
C ASP A 287 -1.79 -24.48 -17.76
N ARG A 288 -2.75 -24.51 -16.82
CA ARG A 288 -2.55 -23.92 -15.49
C ARG A 288 -1.40 -24.61 -14.77
N ALA A 289 -1.37 -25.95 -14.77
CA ALA A 289 -0.28 -26.72 -14.17
C ALA A 289 1.07 -26.41 -14.86
N ALA A 290 1.08 -26.21 -16.18
CA ALA A 290 2.27 -25.81 -16.93
C ALA A 290 2.80 -24.44 -16.53
N MET A 291 1.93 -23.43 -16.39
CA MET A 291 2.33 -22.11 -15.89
C MET A 291 2.93 -22.20 -14.49
N VAL A 292 2.28 -22.96 -13.60
CA VAL A 292 2.78 -23.14 -12.23
C VAL A 292 4.15 -23.82 -12.25
N ALA A 293 4.31 -24.91 -13.03
CA ALA A 293 5.57 -25.62 -13.17
C ALA A 293 6.69 -24.66 -13.61
N TYR A 294 6.44 -23.85 -14.64
CA TYR A 294 7.42 -22.88 -15.14
C TYR A 294 7.77 -21.80 -14.13
N LEU A 295 6.78 -21.15 -13.52
CA LEU A 295 7.01 -20.05 -12.58
C LEU A 295 7.66 -20.51 -11.27
N THR A 296 7.48 -21.78 -10.89
CA THR A 296 8.04 -22.36 -9.66
C THR A 296 9.35 -23.12 -9.89
N GLY A 297 9.71 -23.41 -11.15
CA GLY A 297 10.86 -24.25 -11.49
C GLY A 297 10.64 -25.75 -11.23
N ALA A 298 9.39 -26.20 -11.05
CA ALA A 298 9.08 -27.62 -10.88
C ALA A 298 9.09 -28.35 -12.23
N GLU A 299 9.77 -29.50 -12.32
CA GLU A 299 9.87 -30.28 -13.58
C GLU A 299 8.50 -30.81 -14.04
N GLN A 300 7.63 -31.21 -13.11
CA GLN A 300 6.28 -31.68 -13.43
C GLN A 300 5.30 -31.49 -12.25
N ILE A 301 4.08 -31.02 -12.55
CA ILE A 301 2.94 -30.89 -11.64
C ILE A 301 1.77 -31.68 -12.24
N THR A 302 1.39 -32.79 -11.60
CA THR A 302 0.37 -33.73 -12.08
C THR A 302 -1.05 -33.41 -11.64
N ALA A 303 -1.22 -32.71 -10.51
CA ALA A 303 -2.43 -32.03 -10.02
C ALA A 303 -2.08 -31.38 -8.68
N VAL A 304 -2.69 -30.25 -8.33
CA VAL A 304 -2.43 -29.64 -7.02
C VAL A 304 -3.06 -30.49 -5.91
N ASP A 305 -2.23 -31.01 -5.00
CA ASP A 305 -2.65 -31.83 -3.86
C ASP A 305 -3.75 -31.11 -3.04
N THR A 306 -4.88 -31.79 -2.86
CA THR A 306 -6.08 -31.27 -2.17
C THR A 306 -6.16 -31.68 -0.71
N THR A 307 -5.13 -32.34 -0.17
CA THR A 307 -5.12 -32.80 1.21
C THR A 307 -5.25 -31.62 2.19
N PRO A 308 -6.20 -31.63 3.15
CA PRO A 308 -6.33 -30.55 4.13
C PRO A 308 -5.06 -30.41 4.98
N PRO A 309 -4.70 -29.18 5.39
CA PRO A 309 -3.57 -28.99 6.29
C PRO A 309 -3.80 -29.73 7.62
N PRO A 310 -2.75 -30.28 8.24
CA PRO A 310 -2.85 -30.83 9.58
C PRO A 310 -3.29 -29.71 10.57
N GLN A 311 -4.02 -30.09 11.62
CA GLN A 311 -4.62 -29.15 12.57
C GLN A 311 -3.81 -29.04 13.87
N ALA A 312 -3.94 -27.88 14.53
CA ALA A 312 -3.16 -27.51 15.70
C ALA A 312 -3.44 -28.40 16.92
N VAL A 313 -2.39 -28.75 17.66
CA VAL A 313 -2.49 -29.34 19.00
C VAL A 313 -2.34 -28.21 20.03
N CYS A 314 -3.25 -28.14 21.00
CA CYS A 314 -3.36 -27.03 21.96
C CYS A 314 -2.68 -27.30 23.32
N GLU A 315 -2.07 -28.47 23.50
CA GLU A 315 -1.43 -28.86 24.74
C GLU A 315 0.08 -28.59 24.69
N VAL A 316 0.62 -27.98 25.74
CA VAL A 316 2.07 -27.86 25.94
C VAL A 316 2.50 -29.11 26.70
N GLU A 317 2.96 -30.14 25.99
CA GLU A 317 3.54 -31.31 26.63
C GLU A 317 4.90 -30.97 27.25
N ASP A 318 5.09 -31.39 28.50
CA ASP A 318 6.35 -31.30 29.23
C ASP A 318 7.25 -32.50 28.88
N ASP A 319 7.46 -32.70 27.58
CA ASP A 319 8.33 -33.75 27.09
C ASP A 319 9.76 -33.21 27.04
N ALA A 320 10.62 -33.77 27.89
CA ALA A 320 12.06 -33.68 27.69
C ALA A 320 12.35 -34.04 26.23
N ALA A 321 12.91 -33.08 25.49
CA ALA A 321 13.09 -33.18 24.05
C ALA A 321 13.64 -34.55 23.66
N PRO A 322 12.93 -35.34 22.83
CA PRO A 322 13.62 -36.33 22.03
C PRO A 322 14.60 -35.55 21.17
N ALA A 323 15.87 -35.96 21.20
CA ALA A 323 16.86 -35.44 20.29
C ALA A 323 16.36 -35.65 18.85
N VAL A 324 15.78 -34.60 18.25
CA VAL A 324 15.97 -34.36 16.83
C VAL A 324 17.47 -34.14 16.75
N ASP A 325 18.22 -35.06 16.15
CA ASP A 325 19.68 -34.99 16.04
C ASP A 325 20.06 -33.89 15.05
N GLY A 326 19.79 -32.64 15.42
CA GLY A 326 19.68 -31.50 14.52
C GLY A 326 20.85 -30.52 14.59
N GLY A 327 21.99 -30.94 15.14
CA GLY A 327 23.24 -30.17 15.12
C GLY A 327 23.12 -28.71 15.63
N LYS A 328 23.93 -27.81 15.06
CA LYS A 328 24.01 -26.39 15.46
C LYS A 328 22.71 -25.60 15.23
N LEU A 329 21.90 -25.97 14.25
CA LEU A 329 20.70 -25.23 13.86
C LEU A 329 19.56 -25.37 14.89
N ALA A 330 19.35 -26.59 15.41
CA ALA A 330 18.39 -26.80 16.49
C ALA A 330 18.77 -26.04 17.76
N ALA A 331 20.06 -25.98 18.11
CA ALA A 331 20.53 -25.19 19.25
C ALA A 331 20.25 -23.69 19.07
N ALA A 332 20.56 -23.13 17.88
CA ALA A 332 20.30 -21.74 17.57
C ALA A 332 18.80 -21.40 17.57
N ALA A 333 17.95 -22.31 17.07
CA ALA A 333 16.50 -22.15 17.11
C ALA A 333 15.95 -22.19 18.53
N ASP A 334 16.42 -23.09 19.41
CA ASP A 334 15.97 -23.12 20.81
C ASP A 334 16.41 -21.87 21.56
N ASP A 335 17.64 -21.39 21.33
CA ASP A 335 18.14 -20.13 21.88
C ASP A 335 17.27 -18.94 21.42
N PHE A 336 16.90 -18.89 20.14
CA PHE A 336 15.97 -17.88 19.61
C PHE A 336 14.62 -17.94 20.34
N ILE A 337 14.00 -19.12 20.39
CA ILE A 337 12.68 -19.33 21.00
C ILE A 337 12.72 -19.00 22.50
N GLY A 338 13.76 -19.42 23.20
CA GLY A 338 13.98 -19.11 24.62
C GLY A 338 14.14 -17.61 24.87
N LYS A 339 14.94 -16.93 24.05
CA LYS A 339 15.22 -15.50 24.17
C LYS A 339 14.01 -14.63 23.86
N TYR A 340 13.27 -14.96 22.80
CA TYR A 340 12.27 -14.05 22.22
C TYR A 340 10.82 -14.48 22.44
N CYS A 341 10.54 -15.77 22.64
CA CYS A 341 9.17 -16.29 22.60
C CYS A 341 8.72 -16.80 23.98
N ARG A 342 9.52 -17.63 24.65
CA ARG A 342 9.13 -18.32 25.90
C ARG A 342 8.75 -17.37 27.04
N ASN A 343 9.25 -16.14 27.08
CA ASN A 343 8.91 -15.15 28.10
C ASN A 343 7.44 -14.70 28.07
N CYS A 344 6.76 -14.85 26.95
CA CYS A 344 5.33 -14.53 26.82
C CYS A 344 4.48 -15.76 26.47
N HIS A 345 5.06 -16.70 25.73
CA HIS A 345 4.37 -17.84 25.13
C HIS A 345 4.71 -19.18 25.78
N GLY A 346 5.67 -19.22 26.71
CA GLY A 346 6.03 -20.43 27.43
C GLY A 346 5.00 -20.82 28.50
N LEU A 347 5.21 -21.99 29.11
CA LEU A 347 4.34 -22.50 30.16
C LEU A 347 4.23 -21.51 31.33
N GLY A 348 3.00 -21.23 31.77
CA GLY A 348 2.68 -20.28 32.83
C GLY A 348 2.76 -18.79 32.42
N GLN A 349 3.04 -18.47 31.15
CA GLN A 349 3.15 -17.09 30.67
C GLN A 349 1.84 -16.54 30.08
N LYS A 350 1.77 -15.22 29.97
CA LYS A 350 0.55 -14.46 29.62
C LYS A 350 -0.13 -14.89 28.33
N ASN A 351 0.62 -15.34 27.32
CA ASN A 351 0.14 -15.68 25.97
C ASN A 351 0.31 -17.17 25.61
N GLN A 352 0.46 -18.05 26.62
CA GLN A 352 0.56 -19.50 26.40
C GLN A 352 -0.65 -20.06 25.63
N ASP A 353 -1.85 -19.52 25.88
CA ASP A 353 -3.15 -20.03 25.38
C ASP A 353 -3.53 -19.43 24.01
N THR A 354 -2.56 -19.01 23.20
CA THR A 354 -2.83 -18.45 21.86
C THR A 354 -1.80 -18.93 20.84
N PHE A 355 -0.53 -18.84 21.20
CA PHE A 355 0.61 -19.36 20.43
C PHE A 355 1.61 -19.97 21.43
N PRO A 356 1.38 -21.19 21.94
CA PRO A 356 2.30 -21.82 22.89
C PRO A 356 3.71 -22.02 22.30
N ALA A 357 4.73 -21.61 23.07
CA ALA A 357 6.14 -21.81 22.75
C ALA A 357 6.75 -22.85 23.69
N GLY A 358 6.42 -24.13 23.46
CA GLY A 358 6.94 -25.29 24.19
C GLY A 358 8.35 -25.70 23.77
N SER A 359 8.59 -27.00 23.66
CA SER A 359 9.83 -27.57 23.11
C SER A 359 9.92 -27.34 21.59
N LEU A 360 11.13 -27.38 21.00
CA LEU A 360 11.28 -27.29 19.54
C LEU A 360 10.50 -28.37 18.79
N LYS A 361 10.42 -29.58 19.36
CA LYS A 361 9.62 -30.67 18.80
C LYS A 361 8.14 -30.28 18.71
N SER A 362 7.56 -29.78 19.81
CA SER A 362 6.16 -29.34 19.83
C SER A 362 5.88 -28.18 18.86
N ILE A 363 6.86 -27.30 18.65
CA ILE A 363 6.75 -26.19 17.71
C ILE A 363 6.84 -26.69 16.26
N ALA A 364 7.77 -27.60 15.98
CA ALA A 364 7.97 -28.21 14.65
C ALA A 364 6.80 -29.09 14.22
N GLU A 365 6.18 -29.81 15.17
CA GLU A 365 5.03 -30.67 14.94
C GLU A 365 3.71 -29.90 14.81
N ASN A 366 3.68 -28.61 15.18
CA ASN A 366 2.46 -27.81 15.15
C ASN A 366 2.33 -27.00 13.84
N PRO A 367 1.45 -27.41 12.92
CA PRO A 367 1.29 -26.76 11.62
C PRO A 367 0.67 -25.36 11.69
N ALA A 368 0.10 -24.96 12.84
CA ALA A 368 -0.31 -23.58 13.06
C ALA A 368 0.89 -22.63 13.23
N PHE A 369 2.08 -23.15 13.52
CA PHE A 369 3.28 -22.35 13.79
C PHE A 369 4.33 -22.57 12.72
N VAL A 370 4.66 -23.83 12.43
CA VAL A 370 5.71 -24.23 11.52
C VAL A 370 5.17 -25.17 10.45
N VAL A 371 5.52 -24.88 9.20
CA VAL A 371 5.42 -25.80 8.09
C VAL A 371 6.81 -26.40 7.88
N PRO A 372 7.06 -27.64 8.30
CA PRO A 372 8.38 -28.27 8.19
C PRO A 372 8.92 -28.21 6.76
N GLY A 373 10.17 -27.80 6.60
CA GLY A 373 10.80 -27.66 5.28
C GLY A 373 10.43 -26.39 4.52
N ASN A 374 9.57 -25.53 5.07
CA ASN A 374 9.15 -24.29 4.42
C ASN A 374 8.97 -23.15 5.43
N ARG A 375 10.06 -22.44 5.72
CA ARG A 375 10.02 -21.25 6.58
C ARG A 375 9.04 -20.20 6.09
N ASN A 376 8.89 -20.04 4.77
CA ASN A 376 8.01 -19.03 4.19
C ASN A 376 6.53 -19.41 4.24
N ALA A 377 6.17 -20.66 4.53
CA ALA A 377 4.80 -21.06 4.80
C ALA A 377 4.47 -21.07 6.31
N SER A 378 5.50 -21.01 7.16
CA SER A 378 5.38 -21.03 8.62
C SER A 378 4.84 -19.71 9.19
N VAL A 379 3.69 -19.75 9.87
CA VAL A 379 3.05 -18.57 10.48
C VAL A 379 3.97 -17.89 11.50
N MET A 380 4.74 -18.68 12.25
CA MET A 380 5.72 -18.18 13.22
C MET A 380 6.79 -17.34 12.52
N PHE A 381 7.38 -17.87 11.45
CA PHE A 381 8.44 -17.19 10.70
C PHE A 381 7.92 -15.94 9.97
N LYS A 382 6.71 -15.98 9.38
CA LYS A 382 6.03 -14.80 8.80
C LYS A 382 5.79 -13.72 9.86
N SER A 383 5.39 -14.10 11.08
CA SER A 383 5.14 -13.16 12.17
C SER A 383 6.43 -12.49 12.66
N ILE A 384 7.56 -13.22 12.63
CA ILE A 384 8.88 -12.71 13.01
C ILE A 384 9.43 -11.77 11.94
N THR A 385 9.41 -12.19 10.67
CA THR A 385 9.97 -11.39 9.56
C THR A 385 9.13 -10.15 9.23
N SER A 386 7.82 -10.18 9.46
CA SER A 386 6.96 -8.99 9.42
C SER A 386 7.14 -8.06 10.62
N GLY A 387 7.97 -8.44 11.59
CA GLY A 387 8.23 -7.71 12.84
C GLY A 387 7.00 -7.52 13.73
N ARG A 388 5.95 -8.33 13.50
CA ARG A 388 4.79 -8.42 14.37
C ARG A 388 5.16 -9.04 15.72
N MET A 389 6.13 -9.95 15.71
CA MET A 389 6.67 -10.63 16.89
C MET A 389 8.20 -10.72 16.80
N PRO A 390 8.91 -10.78 17.94
CA PRO A 390 8.44 -10.43 19.28
C PRO A 390 8.17 -8.91 19.42
N PRO A 391 7.27 -8.48 20.33
CA PRO A 391 7.14 -7.06 20.66
C PRO A 391 8.40 -6.58 21.40
N GLY A 392 8.92 -5.41 21.04
CA GLY A 392 10.11 -4.82 21.66
C GLY A 392 11.41 -5.17 20.94
N SER A 393 12.30 -5.93 21.60
CA SER A 393 13.65 -6.23 21.10
C SER A 393 13.59 -6.99 19.78
N LYS A 394 14.03 -6.35 18.70
CA LYS A 394 14.06 -6.95 17.37
C LYS A 394 15.14 -8.03 17.30
N PRO A 395 14.82 -9.25 16.85
CA PRO A 395 15.82 -10.26 16.57
C PRO A 395 16.79 -9.78 15.48
N GLY A 396 18.07 -10.16 15.59
CA GLY A 396 19.05 -9.85 14.55
C GLY A 396 18.77 -10.65 13.27
N ASN A 397 19.12 -10.10 12.11
CA ASN A 397 18.91 -10.79 10.82
C ASN A 397 19.59 -12.18 10.78
N GLY A 398 20.75 -12.34 11.43
CA GLY A 398 21.42 -13.63 11.55
C GLY A 398 20.64 -14.65 12.39
N GLU A 399 20.09 -14.23 13.53
CA GLU A 399 19.26 -15.09 14.38
C GLU A 399 17.95 -15.51 13.67
N ILE A 400 17.35 -14.60 12.90
CA ILE A 400 16.17 -14.89 12.05
C ILE A 400 16.54 -15.91 10.98
N GLU A 401 17.69 -15.74 10.31
CA GLU A 401 18.14 -16.67 9.28
C GLU A 401 18.43 -18.06 9.84
N GLU A 402 19.05 -18.15 11.02
CA GLU A 402 19.30 -19.42 11.71
C GLU A 402 18.00 -20.14 12.10
N LEU A 403 17.00 -19.41 12.61
CA LEU A 403 15.67 -19.97 12.87
C LEU A 403 15.01 -20.47 11.58
N GLY A 404 15.11 -19.70 10.50
CA GLY A 404 14.58 -20.11 9.19
C GLY A 404 15.28 -21.36 8.66
N ALA A 405 16.61 -21.42 8.78
CA ALA A 405 17.41 -22.56 8.36
C ALA A 405 17.06 -23.83 9.16
N TRP A 406 16.79 -23.69 10.45
CA TRP A 406 16.23 -24.77 11.24
C TRP A 406 14.88 -25.24 10.68
N ILE A 407 13.92 -24.34 10.41
CA ILE A 407 12.61 -24.72 9.85
C ILE A 407 12.76 -25.46 8.52
N ASP A 408 13.61 -24.97 7.62
CA ASP A 408 13.86 -25.62 6.32
C ASP A 408 14.51 -26.99 6.48
N SER A 409 15.35 -27.18 7.50
CA SER A 409 15.97 -28.48 7.79
C SER A 409 14.97 -29.55 8.25
N LEU A 410 13.84 -29.15 8.84
CA LEU A 410 12.80 -30.07 9.33
C LEU A 410 12.13 -30.88 8.20
N GLY A 411 12.22 -30.43 6.94
CA GLY A 411 11.72 -31.19 5.79
C GLY A 411 12.58 -32.41 5.42
N GLN A 412 13.80 -32.51 5.96
CA GLN A 412 14.73 -33.61 5.69
C GLN A 412 14.56 -34.80 6.64
N GLU A 413 13.94 -34.61 7.81
CA GLU A 413 13.60 -35.68 8.75
C GLU A 413 12.09 -35.89 8.78
N ALA A 414 11.66 -37.14 8.67
CA ALA A 414 10.25 -37.50 8.72
C ALA A 414 9.68 -37.28 10.13
N ILE A 415 9.24 -36.07 10.44
CA ILE A 415 8.35 -35.83 11.58
C ILE A 415 7.13 -36.73 11.36
N VAL A 416 6.92 -37.67 12.28
CA VAL A 416 5.86 -38.67 12.20
C VAL A 416 4.54 -37.94 12.01
N LYS A 417 3.89 -38.18 10.87
CA LYS A 417 2.54 -37.69 10.56
C LYS A 417 1.58 -38.24 11.61
N THR A 418 1.34 -37.50 12.68
CA THR A 418 0.38 -37.90 13.71
C THR A 418 -1.04 -37.80 13.18
N VAL A 419 -1.80 -38.81 13.56
CA VAL A 419 -3.16 -39.12 13.09
C VAL A 419 -4.13 -38.06 13.60
N LYS A 420 -5.05 -37.69 12.70
CA LYS A 420 -6.32 -36.97 12.90
C LYS A 420 -6.82 -36.95 14.36
N ALA A 421 -6.49 -35.89 15.09
CA ALA A 421 -7.38 -35.38 16.13
C ALA A 421 -8.43 -34.51 15.43
N GLU A 422 -9.71 -34.69 15.75
CA GLU A 422 -10.74 -33.76 15.29
C GLU A 422 -10.38 -32.35 15.77
N PRO A 423 -10.63 -31.31 14.97
CA PRO A 423 -10.43 -29.95 15.44
C PRO A 423 -11.22 -29.78 16.73
N PRO A 424 -10.66 -29.18 17.79
CA PRO A 424 -11.46 -28.87 18.96
C PRO A 424 -12.69 -28.10 18.50
N ALA A 425 -13.87 -28.53 18.97
CA ALA A 425 -15.11 -27.88 18.60
C ALA A 425 -14.97 -26.39 18.90
N ARG A 426 -15.28 -25.56 17.90
CA ARG A 426 -15.25 -24.11 18.03
C ARG A 426 -16.00 -23.70 19.30
N SER A 427 -15.28 -23.15 20.27
CA SER A 427 -15.84 -22.78 21.58
C SER A 427 -16.91 -21.68 21.46
N ARG A 428 -16.76 -20.78 20.48
CA ARG A 428 -17.71 -19.69 20.18
C ARG A 428 -18.49 -19.90 18.89
N GLN A 429 -19.80 -20.11 19.00
CA GLN A 429 -20.69 -20.14 17.83
C GLN A 429 -20.54 -18.87 16.99
N MET A 430 -20.45 -18.99 15.67
CA MET A 430 -20.37 -17.83 14.77
C MET A 430 -21.63 -16.96 14.91
N MET A 431 -21.43 -15.64 14.92
CA MET A 431 -22.49 -14.67 14.82
C MET A 431 -22.76 -14.34 13.35
N GLU A 432 -23.98 -14.63 12.90
CA GLU A 432 -24.47 -14.23 11.59
C GLU A 432 -24.76 -12.73 11.54
N TRP A 433 -24.54 -12.11 10.38
CA TRP A 433 -24.79 -10.67 10.21
C TRP A 433 -26.27 -10.32 10.45
N ARG A 434 -27.21 -11.21 10.07
CA ARG A 434 -28.64 -11.00 10.30
C ARG A 434 -29.00 -10.98 11.78
N THR A 435 -28.36 -11.83 12.58
CA THR A 435 -28.55 -11.85 14.03
C THR A 435 -28.11 -10.53 14.66
N GLU A 436 -26.99 -9.99 14.18
CA GLU A 436 -26.49 -8.67 14.58
C GLU A 436 -27.44 -7.53 14.18
N ILE A 437 -27.93 -7.50 12.95
CA ILE A 437 -28.88 -6.47 12.50
C ILE A 437 -30.21 -6.56 13.25
N GLN A 438 -30.68 -7.78 13.55
CA GLN A 438 -31.87 -7.98 14.37
C GLN A 438 -31.67 -7.48 15.80
N ALA A 439 -30.49 -7.68 16.39
CA ALA A 439 -30.17 -7.15 17.71
C ALA A 439 -30.15 -5.61 17.71
N ALA A 440 -29.57 -4.99 16.69
CA ALA A 440 -29.61 -3.54 16.50
C ALA A 440 -31.05 -3.02 16.39
N LEU A 441 -31.89 -3.66 15.58
CA LEU A 441 -33.30 -3.25 15.43
C LEU A 441 -34.10 -3.44 16.72
N ASN A 442 -33.84 -4.50 17.48
CA ASN A 442 -34.48 -4.71 18.78
C ASN A 442 -34.06 -3.61 19.78
N ASP A 443 -32.77 -3.25 19.78
CA ASP A 443 -32.24 -2.16 20.59
C ASP A 443 -32.88 -0.81 20.23
N MET A 444 -33.15 -0.57 18.94
CA MET A 444 -33.89 0.61 18.49
C MET A 444 -35.31 0.71 19.08
N GLY A 445 -35.91 -0.40 19.50
CA GLY A 445 -37.19 -0.41 20.21
C GLY A 445 -37.12 0.26 21.60
N ASN A 446 -35.93 0.38 22.17
CA ASN A 446 -35.67 1.03 23.46
C ASN A 446 -35.20 2.49 23.31
N VAL A 447 -35.00 2.98 22.08
CA VAL A 447 -34.56 4.35 21.78
C VAL A 447 -35.78 5.21 21.44
N ALA A 448 -35.86 6.42 22.01
CA ALA A 448 -36.93 7.36 21.69
C ALA A 448 -36.91 7.75 20.20
N ASP A 449 -38.08 7.88 19.57
CA ASP A 449 -38.20 8.14 18.13
C ASP A 449 -37.41 9.37 17.63
N VAL A 450 -37.29 10.39 18.47
CA VAL A 450 -36.54 11.63 18.16
C VAL A 450 -35.02 11.44 18.13
N ASP A 451 -34.51 10.40 18.81
CA ASP A 451 -33.08 10.12 18.92
C ASP A 451 -32.61 9.10 17.89
N LYS A 452 -33.53 8.28 17.34
CA LYS A 452 -33.20 7.22 16.38
C LYS A 452 -32.35 7.68 15.20
N PRO A 453 -32.58 8.84 14.56
CA PRO A 453 -31.76 9.30 13.44
C PRO A 453 -30.27 9.50 13.77
N PHE A 454 -29.90 9.61 15.04
CA PHE A 454 -28.53 9.85 15.51
C PHE A 454 -27.82 8.60 16.03
N ILE A 455 -28.54 7.48 16.18
CA ILE A 455 -27.95 6.24 16.65
C ILE A 455 -27.19 5.54 15.52
N ARG A 456 -25.96 5.12 15.82
CA ARG A 456 -25.11 4.29 14.96
C ARG A 456 -24.58 3.10 15.73
N TYR A 457 -24.24 2.05 15.01
CA TYR A 457 -23.68 0.85 15.60
C TYR A 457 -22.29 0.55 15.06
N PHE A 458 -21.40 0.13 15.96
CA PHE A 458 -20.10 -0.41 15.63
C PHE A 458 -20.02 -1.88 16.00
N THR A 459 -19.46 -2.69 15.12
CA THR A 459 -19.38 -4.15 15.30
C THR A 459 -17.96 -4.68 15.39
N PHE A 460 -17.76 -5.62 16.31
CA PHE A 460 -16.60 -6.50 16.43
C PHE A 460 -16.87 -7.90 15.88
N ARG A 461 -17.92 -8.11 15.08
CA ARG A 461 -18.34 -9.44 14.58
C ARG A 461 -17.23 -10.17 13.84
N ASP A 462 -16.41 -9.45 13.07
CA ASP A 462 -15.25 -10.00 12.40
C ASP A 462 -14.17 -10.49 13.38
N PHE A 463 -13.94 -9.77 14.47
CA PHE A 463 -13.05 -10.22 15.56
C PHE A 463 -13.65 -11.35 16.40
N TYR A 464 -14.95 -11.31 16.66
CA TYR A 464 -15.68 -12.37 17.39
C TYR A 464 -15.65 -13.69 16.61
N ASN A 465 -15.97 -13.60 15.31
CA ASN A 465 -15.95 -14.73 14.40
C ASN A 465 -14.52 -15.16 14.04
N GLY A 466 -13.52 -14.28 14.13
CA GLY A 466 -12.10 -14.64 14.02
C GLY A 466 -11.62 -15.46 15.22
N TYR A 467 -11.00 -16.60 14.98
CA TYR A 467 -10.56 -17.54 16.01
C TYR A 467 -9.08 -17.90 15.79
N PHE A 468 -8.24 -17.77 16.83
CA PHE A 468 -6.88 -18.32 16.77
C PHE A 468 -6.92 -19.82 17.08
N PRO A 469 -6.03 -20.63 16.48
CA PRO A 469 -6.10 -22.10 16.56
C PRO A 469 -6.24 -22.67 17.98
N CYS A 470 -5.59 -22.06 18.97
CA CYS A 470 -5.61 -22.50 20.37
C CYS A 470 -6.33 -21.52 21.32
N GLU A 471 -7.18 -20.63 20.80
CA GLU A 471 -7.78 -19.55 21.60
C GLU A 471 -8.79 -20.04 22.64
N THR A 472 -8.46 -19.89 23.92
CA THR A 472 -9.42 -20.06 25.02
C THR A 472 -10.39 -18.87 25.11
N GLU A 473 -11.52 -19.05 25.81
CA GLU A 473 -12.47 -17.97 26.05
C GLU A 473 -11.83 -16.82 26.86
N GLU A 474 -10.93 -17.15 27.80
CA GLU A 474 -10.15 -16.19 28.57
C GLU A 474 -9.18 -15.39 27.69
N ALA A 475 -8.47 -16.05 26.77
CA ALA A 475 -7.58 -15.38 25.82
C ALA A 475 -8.36 -14.44 24.89
N TYR A 476 -9.51 -14.90 24.42
CA TYR A 476 -10.42 -14.09 23.62
C TYR A 476 -10.92 -12.84 24.33
N LYS A 477 -11.37 -12.97 25.59
CA LYS A 477 -11.83 -11.83 26.39
C LYS A 477 -10.74 -10.78 26.54
N LYS A 478 -9.54 -11.19 26.98
CA LYS A 478 -8.37 -10.30 27.10
C LYS A 478 -8.04 -9.60 25.79
N ARG A 479 -8.03 -10.33 24.67
CA ARG A 479 -7.77 -9.76 23.34
C ARG A 479 -8.81 -8.70 22.97
N THR A 480 -10.08 -9.01 23.20
CA THR A 480 -11.21 -8.12 22.87
C THR A 480 -11.19 -6.86 23.72
N GLU A 481 -10.74 -6.93 24.97
CA GLU A 481 -10.52 -5.74 25.82
C GLU A 481 -9.52 -4.76 25.18
N TYR A 482 -8.37 -5.23 24.67
CA TYR A 482 -7.41 -4.35 24.00
C TYR A 482 -7.96 -3.75 22.72
N PHE A 483 -8.68 -4.52 21.90
CA PHE A 483 -9.31 -3.99 20.69
C PHE A 483 -10.38 -2.95 21.01
N THR A 484 -11.17 -3.18 22.05
CA THR A 484 -12.21 -2.24 22.51
C THR A 484 -11.57 -0.97 23.04
N ALA A 485 -10.49 -1.06 23.83
CA ALA A 485 -9.74 0.10 24.30
C ALA A 485 -9.15 0.92 23.13
N GLY A 486 -8.56 0.25 22.14
CA GLY A 486 -8.03 0.90 20.94
C GLY A 486 -9.12 1.57 20.10
N PHE A 487 -10.26 0.92 19.93
CA PHE A 487 -11.43 1.49 19.26
C PHE A 487 -11.98 2.71 20.01
N ASN A 488 -12.16 2.63 21.33
CA ASN A 488 -12.65 3.73 22.14
C ASN A 488 -11.71 4.94 22.05
N LYS A 489 -10.41 4.70 22.09
CA LYS A 489 -9.42 5.76 21.92
C LYS A 489 -9.51 6.38 20.53
N ALA A 490 -9.51 5.58 19.47
CA ALA A 490 -9.61 6.06 18.10
C ALA A 490 -10.88 6.89 17.89
N LEU A 491 -12.04 6.42 18.37
CA LEU A 491 -13.32 7.12 18.28
C LEU A 491 -13.30 8.48 18.98
N ASN A 492 -12.78 8.54 20.21
CA ASN A 492 -12.73 9.78 20.97
C ASN A 492 -11.64 10.75 20.47
N SER A 493 -10.56 10.25 19.85
CA SER A 493 -9.53 11.09 19.22
C SER A 493 -10.01 11.84 17.97
N VAL A 494 -11.21 11.52 17.46
CA VAL A 494 -11.88 12.22 16.36
C VAL A 494 -13.22 12.82 16.79
N SER A 495 -13.39 13.04 18.09
CA SER A 495 -14.59 13.63 18.70
C SER A 495 -14.34 15.08 19.09
N LEU A 496 -15.32 15.94 18.78
CA LEU A 496 -15.41 17.30 19.32
C LEU A 496 -16.43 17.39 20.47
N GLY A 497 -16.97 16.24 20.90
CA GLY A 497 -17.83 16.14 22.07
C GLY A 497 -17.11 16.60 23.35
N PRO A 498 -17.84 17.13 24.35
CA PRO A 498 -17.25 17.66 25.57
C PRO A 498 -16.77 16.58 26.54
N VAL A 499 -17.12 15.31 26.32
CA VAL A 499 -16.78 14.18 27.19
C VAL A 499 -16.40 12.99 26.33
N ALA A 500 -15.39 12.24 26.74
CA ALA A 500 -15.02 11.00 26.08
C ALA A 500 -16.11 9.96 26.35
N ILE A 501 -16.68 9.37 25.29
CA ILE A 501 -17.74 8.37 25.44
C ILE A 501 -17.17 6.95 25.42
N LYS A 502 -17.84 6.07 26.16
CA LYS A 502 -17.69 4.63 26.01
C LYS A 502 -18.94 4.13 25.28
N PRO A 503 -18.80 3.62 24.04
CA PRO A 503 -19.90 2.99 23.32
C PRO A 503 -20.63 1.93 24.15
N GLU A 504 -21.95 1.89 24.05
CA GLU A 504 -22.80 1.04 24.89
C GLU A 504 -22.98 -0.34 24.26
N PRO A 505 -22.67 -1.45 24.95
CA PRO A 505 -22.89 -2.77 24.39
C PRO A 505 -24.38 -3.06 24.23
N VAL A 506 -24.77 -3.59 23.08
CA VAL A 506 -26.16 -4.00 22.80
C VAL A 506 -26.45 -5.34 23.47
N GLU A 507 -27.54 -5.39 24.23
CA GLU A 507 -27.95 -6.58 24.98
C GLU A 507 -28.10 -7.81 24.09
N GLY A 508 -27.67 -8.98 24.59
CA GLY A 508 -27.76 -10.25 23.86
C GLY A 508 -26.70 -10.44 22.77
N THR A 509 -25.81 -9.47 22.53
CA THR A 509 -24.76 -9.57 21.50
C THR A 509 -23.39 -10.01 22.03
N LYS A 510 -23.24 -10.23 23.34
CA LYS A 510 -21.94 -10.56 23.98
C LYS A 510 -20.86 -9.50 23.70
N ASP A 511 -21.23 -8.22 23.81
CA ASP A 511 -20.35 -7.07 23.55
C ASP A 511 -19.80 -7.00 22.12
N VAL A 512 -20.43 -7.70 21.16
CA VAL A 512 -20.02 -7.67 19.76
C VAL A 512 -20.50 -6.40 19.08
N LEU A 513 -21.69 -5.92 19.44
CA LEU A 513 -22.31 -4.74 18.86
C LEU A 513 -22.34 -3.61 19.88
N MET A 514 -21.86 -2.44 19.47
CA MET A 514 -21.77 -1.25 20.30
C MET A 514 -22.64 -0.14 19.72
N ARG A 515 -23.56 0.40 20.52
CA ARG A 515 -24.35 1.58 20.20
C ARG A 515 -23.57 2.85 20.49
N VAL A 516 -23.70 3.83 19.60
CA VAL A 516 -23.18 5.19 19.75
C VAL A 516 -24.23 6.19 19.31
N ASP A 517 -24.48 7.21 20.12
CA ASP A 517 -25.12 8.44 19.66
C ASP A 517 -24.05 9.37 19.07
N ILE A 518 -24.16 9.67 17.79
CA ILE A 518 -23.14 10.47 17.09
C ILE A 518 -23.12 11.93 17.57
N ARG A 519 -24.18 12.42 18.20
CA ARG A 519 -24.23 13.78 18.77
C ARG A 519 -23.26 13.93 19.93
N ASP A 520 -23.06 12.86 20.72
CA ASP A 520 -22.10 12.86 21.81
C ASP A 520 -20.65 12.98 21.33
N LEU A 521 -20.39 12.65 20.05
CA LEU A 521 -19.10 12.86 19.39
C LEU A 521 -18.94 14.25 18.77
N GLY A 522 -19.99 15.08 18.78
CA GLY A 522 -20.04 16.31 17.98
C GLY A 522 -20.17 16.04 16.48
N TRP A 523 -20.71 14.87 16.10
CA TRP A 523 -20.93 14.51 14.71
C TRP A 523 -22.38 14.74 14.29
N ASP A 524 -22.56 14.91 12.99
CA ASP A 524 -23.86 14.92 12.33
C ASP A 524 -23.96 13.75 11.35
N ALA A 525 -25.12 13.64 10.68
CA ALA A 525 -25.35 12.60 9.69
C ALA A 525 -24.41 12.71 8.48
N ASP A 526 -23.93 13.91 8.14
CA ASP A 526 -23.05 14.12 6.99
C ASP A 526 -21.66 13.52 7.22
N LYS A 527 -21.06 13.79 8.39
CA LYS A 527 -19.78 13.17 8.80
C LYS A 527 -19.87 11.64 8.73
N TRP A 528 -20.96 11.06 9.22
CA TRP A 528 -21.21 9.61 9.12
C TRP A 528 -21.30 9.15 7.67
N ASN A 529 -22.10 9.84 6.85
CA ASN A 529 -22.31 9.47 5.45
C ASN A 529 -21.00 9.52 4.66
N GLN A 530 -20.14 10.52 4.90
CA GLN A 530 -18.81 10.62 4.30
C GLN A 530 -17.89 9.44 4.68
N LEU A 531 -17.95 8.97 5.93
CA LEU A 531 -17.23 7.75 6.33
C LEU A 531 -17.80 6.52 5.61
N THR A 532 -19.12 6.38 5.58
CA THR A 532 -19.76 5.21 4.96
C THR A 532 -19.59 5.15 3.45
N ALA A 533 -19.41 6.29 2.77
CA ALA A 533 -19.12 6.34 1.35
C ALA A 533 -17.78 5.66 0.99
N LYS A 534 -16.85 5.55 1.95
CA LYS A 534 -15.56 4.86 1.80
C LYS A 534 -15.55 3.46 2.42
N TYR A 535 -16.66 3.04 3.05
CA TYR A 535 -16.74 1.80 3.82
C TYR A 535 -17.14 0.61 2.92
N PRO A 536 -16.24 -0.36 2.67
CA PRO A 536 -16.46 -1.37 1.64
C PRO A 536 -17.25 -2.60 2.12
N TYR A 537 -17.60 -2.68 3.41
CA TYR A 537 -18.21 -3.87 4.02
C TYR A 537 -19.69 -3.70 4.33
N GLY A 538 -20.31 -2.63 3.85
CA GLY A 538 -21.74 -2.36 4.02
C GLY A 538 -22.61 -3.34 3.23
N TYR A 539 -23.82 -3.58 3.73
CA TYR A 539 -24.86 -4.32 3.02
C TYR A 539 -25.91 -3.34 2.49
N ASP A 540 -26.42 -3.58 1.28
CA ASP A 540 -27.53 -2.79 0.74
C ASP A 540 -28.79 -3.01 1.60
N PRO A 541 -29.40 -1.96 2.18
CA PRO A 541 -30.63 -2.10 2.97
C PRO A 541 -31.78 -2.74 2.23
N SER A 542 -31.83 -2.66 0.90
CA SER A 542 -32.87 -3.31 0.10
C SER A 542 -32.77 -4.84 0.10
N SER A 543 -31.62 -5.40 0.50
CA SER A 543 -31.39 -6.85 0.54
C SER A 543 -32.08 -7.58 1.70
N ASP A 544 -32.55 -6.87 2.74
CA ASP A 544 -33.13 -7.46 3.93
C ASP A 544 -34.12 -6.50 4.63
N ALA A 545 -35.29 -7.01 5.02
CA ALA A 545 -36.35 -6.18 5.59
C ALA A 545 -35.98 -5.58 6.96
N THR A 546 -35.25 -6.33 7.80
CA THR A 546 -34.80 -5.88 9.11
C THR A 546 -33.75 -4.77 8.95
N LEU A 547 -32.81 -4.94 8.01
CA LEU A 547 -31.83 -3.90 7.70
C LEU A 547 -32.50 -2.65 7.12
N LYS A 548 -33.49 -2.80 6.25
CA LYS A 548 -34.27 -1.68 5.70
C LYS A 548 -34.98 -0.88 6.80
N ALA A 549 -35.59 -1.56 7.77
CA ALA A 549 -36.23 -0.92 8.91
C ALA A 549 -35.21 -0.17 9.79
N LEU A 550 -34.07 -0.79 10.08
CA LEU A 550 -32.99 -0.14 10.84
C LEU A 550 -32.44 1.09 10.11
N ALA A 551 -32.21 0.99 8.80
CA ALA A 551 -31.76 2.10 7.96
C ALA A 551 -32.78 3.25 7.91
N HIS A 552 -34.08 2.93 7.91
CA HIS A 552 -35.15 3.92 8.00
C HIS A 552 -35.12 4.65 9.34
N ASP A 553 -35.05 3.93 10.46
CA ASP A 553 -35.06 4.53 11.80
C ASP A 553 -33.82 5.39 12.07
N THR A 554 -32.65 4.94 11.60
CA THR A 554 -31.38 5.66 11.72
C THR A 554 -31.16 6.74 10.66
N GLN A 555 -32.05 6.80 9.66
CA GLN A 555 -31.95 7.71 8.50
C GLN A 555 -30.60 7.66 7.78
N THR A 556 -30.01 6.47 7.65
CA THR A 556 -28.75 6.25 6.92
C THR A 556 -28.79 4.93 6.15
N GLN A 557 -28.07 4.86 5.04
CA GLN A 557 -27.96 3.61 4.26
C GLN A 557 -27.13 2.55 4.98
N LEU A 558 -26.18 2.95 5.82
CA LEU A 558 -25.25 2.04 6.48
C LEU A 558 -25.23 2.33 7.99
N PRO A 559 -26.19 1.76 8.75
CA PRO A 559 -26.31 2.01 10.19
C PRO A 559 -25.24 1.29 11.03
N VAL A 560 -24.58 0.28 10.48
CA VAL A 560 -23.59 -0.55 11.17
C VAL A 560 -22.24 -0.49 10.47
N MET A 561 -21.17 -0.23 11.23
CA MET A 561 -19.80 -0.16 10.73
C MET A 561 -18.88 -1.08 11.55
N ARG A 562 -17.87 -1.69 10.92
CA ARG A 562 -16.85 -2.46 11.65
C ARG A 562 -16.00 -1.53 12.52
N ALA A 563 -15.90 -1.81 13.81
CA ALA A 563 -15.08 -1.06 14.76
C ALA A 563 -13.60 -1.04 14.33
N GLY A 564 -13.09 -2.17 13.83
CA GLY A 564 -11.73 -2.27 13.31
C GLY A 564 -11.46 -1.41 12.07
N TRP A 565 -12.47 -1.23 11.19
CA TRP A 565 -12.33 -0.36 10.03
C TRP A 565 -12.26 1.12 10.47
N LEU A 566 -13.13 1.54 11.39
CA LEU A 566 -13.06 2.89 11.93
C LEU A 566 -11.69 3.14 12.58
N ALA A 567 -11.24 2.25 13.46
CA ALA A 567 -9.97 2.40 14.15
C ALA A 567 -8.77 2.51 13.18
N ALA A 568 -8.82 1.83 12.04
CA ALA A 568 -7.78 1.89 11.02
C ALA A 568 -7.84 3.15 10.11
N ASN A 569 -9.02 3.76 9.96
CA ASN A 569 -9.28 4.78 8.93
C ASN A 569 -9.64 6.16 9.46
N ALA A 570 -10.20 6.29 10.68
CA ALA A 570 -10.63 7.57 11.24
C ALA A 570 -9.46 8.54 11.45
N LEU A 571 -8.28 8.01 11.80
CA LEU A 571 -7.06 8.79 12.03
C LEU A 571 -6.25 9.08 10.75
N GLN A 572 -6.72 8.65 9.58
CA GLN A 572 -6.09 8.99 8.30
C GLN A 572 -6.43 10.44 7.93
N PRO A 573 -5.52 11.21 7.31
CA PRO A 573 -5.67 12.66 7.15
C PRO A 573 -7.03 13.11 6.60
N GLU A 574 -7.52 12.52 5.51
CA GLU A 574 -8.80 12.92 4.91
C GLU A 574 -9.98 12.80 5.89
N ASN A 575 -10.04 11.71 6.65
CA ASN A 575 -11.13 11.49 7.61
C ASN A 575 -10.87 12.29 8.89
N TYR A 576 -9.63 12.30 9.39
CA TYR A 576 -9.24 13.02 10.59
C TYR A 576 -9.53 14.53 10.48
N HIS A 577 -9.18 15.12 9.33
CA HIS A 577 -9.41 16.54 9.06
C HIS A 577 -10.89 16.86 8.99
N MET A 578 -11.67 15.98 8.36
CA MET A 578 -13.13 16.14 8.25
C MET A 578 -13.80 16.00 9.62
N LEU A 579 -13.45 14.97 10.40
CA LEU A 579 -14.11 14.65 11.66
C LEU A 579 -13.83 15.69 12.75
N LEU A 580 -12.60 16.22 12.82
CA LEU A 580 -12.22 17.31 13.73
C LEU A 580 -12.38 18.71 13.12
N GLU A 581 -12.92 18.78 11.90
CA GLU A 581 -13.09 20.01 11.14
C GLU A 581 -11.82 20.87 11.15
N LEU A 582 -10.65 20.25 10.94
CA LEU A 582 -9.40 20.99 10.98
C LEU A 582 -9.45 22.09 9.91
N THR A 583 -9.00 23.28 10.26
CA THR A 583 -9.00 24.43 9.35
C THR A 583 -7.89 24.28 8.30
N GLY A 584 -7.99 25.00 7.18
CA GLY A 584 -6.96 24.96 6.13
C GLY A 584 -5.67 25.66 6.55
N ASN A 585 -5.75 26.63 7.45
CA ASN A 585 -4.61 27.35 8.00
C ASN A 585 -4.59 27.28 9.55
N ILE A 586 -3.39 27.20 10.13
CA ILE A 586 -3.20 27.07 11.58
C ILE A 586 -3.73 28.27 12.36
N ARG A 587 -3.69 29.48 11.79
CA ARG A 587 -4.17 30.69 12.47
C ARG A 587 -5.68 30.64 12.74
N ASP A 588 -6.43 30.00 11.83
CA ASP A 588 -7.87 29.80 12.02
C ASP A 588 -8.14 28.78 13.14
N LEU A 589 -7.31 27.73 13.24
CA LEU A 589 -7.41 26.76 14.33
C LEU A 589 -7.06 27.40 15.67
N GLU A 590 -5.95 28.15 15.75
CA GLU A 590 -5.52 28.90 16.94
C GLU A 590 -6.66 29.80 17.44
N LYS A 591 -7.29 30.55 16.55
CA LYS A 591 -8.48 31.36 16.87
C LYS A 591 -9.66 30.52 17.36
N ARG A 592 -9.94 29.37 16.73
CA ARG A 592 -11.03 28.47 17.13
C ARG A 592 -10.84 27.90 18.53
N ILE A 593 -9.62 27.54 18.90
CA ILE A 593 -9.30 26.99 20.23
C ILE A 593 -9.00 28.08 21.27
N GLY A 594 -9.15 29.36 20.91
CA GLY A 594 -8.99 30.49 21.81
C GLY A 594 -7.53 30.78 22.20
N VAL A 595 -6.57 30.38 21.37
CA VAL A 595 -5.14 30.62 21.60
C VAL A 595 -4.66 31.76 20.70
N ASP A 596 -4.09 32.80 21.32
CA ASP A 596 -3.44 33.91 20.63
C ASP A 596 -1.93 33.82 20.84
N VAL A 597 -1.25 33.10 19.95
CA VAL A 597 0.20 32.86 20.01
C VAL A 597 0.97 34.18 20.04
N ASP A 598 0.61 35.12 19.16
CA ASP A 598 1.31 36.38 19.00
C ASP A 598 1.21 37.25 20.26
N ARG A 599 0.02 37.33 20.86
CA ARG A 599 -0.17 38.02 22.15
C ARG A 599 0.56 37.32 23.29
N ASN A 600 0.55 35.99 23.32
CA ASN A 600 1.25 35.22 24.35
C ASN A 600 2.76 35.49 24.31
N ILE A 601 3.35 35.49 23.12
CA ILE A 601 4.77 35.83 22.93
C ILE A 601 5.04 37.28 23.31
N ARG A 602 4.25 38.24 22.82
CA ARG A 602 4.42 39.68 23.15
C ARG A 602 4.33 39.99 24.64
N SER A 603 3.49 39.23 25.37
CA SER A 603 3.32 39.38 26.81
C SER A 603 4.25 38.50 27.64
N LEU A 604 5.18 37.78 27.00
CA LEU A 604 6.10 36.82 27.63
C LEU A 604 5.38 35.69 28.40
N LYS A 605 4.13 35.40 28.03
CA LYS A 605 3.30 34.30 28.56
C LYS A 605 3.40 33.08 27.66
N VAL A 606 4.63 32.61 27.45
CA VAL A 606 4.95 31.43 26.67
C VAL A 606 6.06 30.66 27.37
N VAL A 607 5.98 29.33 27.32
CA VAL A 607 7.05 28.46 27.80
C VAL A 607 7.74 27.86 26.59
N ARG A 608 9.06 27.96 26.53
CA ARG A 608 9.88 27.47 25.43
C ARG A 608 10.86 26.41 25.85
N THR A 609 11.07 25.48 24.94
CA THR A 609 12.20 24.55 24.93
C THR A 609 12.74 24.48 23.51
N ALA A 610 14.06 24.37 23.36
CA ALA A 610 14.66 24.13 22.05
C ALA A 610 15.73 23.05 22.11
N PHE A 611 15.87 22.35 21.00
CA PHE A 611 16.76 21.21 20.83
C PHE A 611 17.74 21.50 19.71
N GLU A 612 18.99 21.10 19.93
CA GLU A 612 19.98 21.06 18.89
C GLU A 612 19.69 19.90 17.92
N GLU A 613 20.26 20.03 16.73
CA GLU A 613 20.32 19.00 15.68
C GLU A 613 20.48 17.59 16.26
N GLY A 614 19.58 16.70 15.84
CA GLY A 614 19.64 15.31 16.27
C GLY A 614 19.02 15.02 17.65
N LEU A 615 18.56 16.01 18.43
CA LEU A 615 18.14 15.75 19.82
C LEU A 615 16.62 15.79 20.08
N SER A 616 15.82 16.21 19.09
CA SER A 616 14.35 16.17 19.18
C SER A 616 13.79 14.73 19.14
N GLY A 617 14.44 13.85 18.37
CA GLY A 617 14.03 12.46 18.13
C GLY A 617 13.24 12.24 16.84
N VAL A 618 12.75 13.32 16.22
CA VAL A 618 11.97 13.28 14.96
C VAL A 618 12.50 14.24 13.89
N SER A 619 13.30 15.24 14.25
CA SER A 619 13.99 16.13 13.31
C SER A 619 15.49 15.93 13.41
N ASP A 620 16.16 15.95 12.27
CA ASP A 620 17.63 15.95 12.18
C ASP A 620 18.21 17.36 12.33
N HIS A 621 17.38 18.39 12.40
CA HIS A 621 17.83 19.77 12.56
C HIS A 621 17.36 20.36 13.89
N ASN A 622 17.70 21.62 14.12
CA ASN A 622 17.19 22.39 15.26
C ASN A 622 15.66 22.32 15.29
N ARG A 623 15.08 22.31 16.49
CA ARG A 623 13.62 22.39 16.70
C ARG A 623 13.32 23.18 17.96
N MET A 624 12.31 24.04 17.92
CA MET A 624 11.80 24.77 19.08
C MET A 624 10.36 24.33 19.36
N LEU A 625 9.99 24.19 20.63
CA LEU A 625 8.60 24.04 21.06
C LEU A 625 8.18 25.27 21.87
N GLU A 626 6.94 25.69 21.66
CA GLU A 626 6.22 26.65 22.47
C GLU A 626 5.01 25.98 23.11
N ARG A 627 4.76 26.31 24.37
CA ARG A 627 3.57 25.90 25.10
C ARG A 627 2.76 27.12 25.52
N HIS A 628 1.46 27.04 25.24
CA HIS A 628 0.46 28.05 25.54
C HIS A 628 -0.68 27.43 26.34
N ASP A 629 -1.23 28.19 27.28
CA ASP A 629 -2.52 27.84 27.89
C ASP A 629 -3.65 28.03 26.86
N ALA A 630 -4.55 27.06 26.79
CA ALA A 630 -5.80 27.16 26.06
C ALA A 630 -6.97 27.35 27.04
N ALA A 631 -8.17 27.62 26.49
CA ALA A 631 -9.36 27.79 27.31
C ALA A 631 -9.68 26.55 28.16
N ASN A 632 -10.44 26.73 29.25
CA ASN A 632 -10.93 25.65 30.12
C ASN A 632 -9.85 24.72 30.70
N GLY A 633 -8.64 25.23 30.91
CA GLY A 633 -7.54 24.45 31.46
C GLY A 633 -6.83 23.56 30.43
N GLY A 634 -7.18 23.67 29.14
CA GLY A 634 -6.48 23.02 28.05
C GLY A 634 -5.10 23.63 27.77
N TYR A 635 -4.41 23.03 26.82
CA TYR A 635 -3.06 23.41 26.41
C TYR A 635 -2.89 23.34 24.90
N TYR A 636 -1.89 24.06 24.42
CA TYR A 636 -1.47 24.06 23.02
C TYR A 636 0.05 24.06 22.95
N TRP A 637 0.60 22.99 22.38
CA TRP A 637 2.00 22.86 22.04
C TRP A 637 2.17 23.12 20.55
N LYS A 638 3.16 23.93 20.19
CA LYS A 638 3.51 24.27 18.81
C LYS A 638 5.00 24.08 18.60
N SER A 639 5.40 23.33 17.59
CA SER A 639 6.78 23.28 17.16
C SER A 639 7.08 24.21 16.00
N TYR A 640 8.33 24.67 15.97
CA TYR A 640 8.96 25.26 14.80
C TYR A 640 10.09 24.33 14.39
N ASP A 641 9.96 23.81 13.18
CA ASP A 641 10.85 22.81 12.61
C ASP A 641 11.65 23.39 11.47
N PHE A 642 12.90 22.97 11.34
CA PHE A 642 13.88 23.58 10.44
C PHE A 642 14.43 22.53 9.47
N ALA A 643 14.69 22.92 8.23
CA ALA A 643 15.41 22.11 7.24
C ALA A 643 16.93 22.31 7.30
N LYS A 644 17.40 23.21 8.19
CA LYS A 644 18.82 23.50 8.42
C LYS A 644 19.03 24.12 9.79
N SER A 645 20.16 23.79 10.43
CA SER A 645 20.54 24.30 11.77
C SER A 645 21.44 25.54 11.73
N LYS A 646 21.56 26.21 10.58
CA LYS A 646 22.52 27.32 10.33
C LYS A 646 21.83 28.54 9.72
N GLY A 647 22.51 29.70 9.78
CA GLY A 647 21.98 30.96 9.26
C GLY A 647 20.73 31.35 10.05
N ASP A 648 19.63 31.63 9.34
CA ASP A 648 18.37 32.04 9.98
C ASP A 648 17.66 30.89 10.74
N GLY A 649 18.16 29.65 10.64
CA GLY A 649 17.74 28.50 11.45
C GLY A 649 18.67 28.18 12.64
N ASP A 650 19.68 29.01 12.89
CA ASP A 650 20.59 28.85 14.03
C ASP A 650 19.94 29.36 15.32
N LEU A 651 19.28 28.46 16.07
CA LEU A 651 18.60 28.81 17.32
C LEU A 651 19.56 29.32 18.41
N LYS A 652 20.87 29.03 18.34
CA LYS A 652 21.85 29.58 19.30
C LYS A 652 22.07 31.08 19.08
N ARG A 653 21.80 31.58 17.88
CA ARG A 653 21.87 33.00 17.52
C ARG A 653 20.51 33.67 17.48
N HIS A 654 19.47 32.91 17.16
CA HIS A 654 18.12 33.40 16.91
C HIS A 654 17.06 32.70 17.80
N PRO A 655 17.20 32.65 19.13
CA PRO A 655 16.24 31.96 20.02
C PRO A 655 14.93 32.75 20.26
N HIS A 656 14.75 33.89 19.59
CA HIS A 656 13.69 34.83 19.93
C HIS A 656 12.28 34.42 19.46
N GLY A 657 12.14 33.83 18.27
CA GLY A 657 10.82 33.61 17.70
C GLY A 657 10.81 33.78 16.17
N PRO A 658 9.73 33.31 15.53
CA PRO A 658 9.61 33.30 14.08
C PRO A 658 9.39 34.72 13.52
N ALA A 659 9.69 34.92 12.24
CA ALA A 659 9.73 36.25 11.59
C ALA A 659 8.36 36.91 11.38
N GLU A 660 7.27 36.13 11.46
CA GLU A 660 5.89 36.58 11.27
C GLU A 660 5.36 37.38 12.46
N LEU A 661 6.17 37.55 13.51
CA LEU A 661 5.86 38.36 14.69
C LEU A 661 6.61 39.69 14.60
N GLU A 662 5.88 40.81 14.69
CA GLU A 662 6.46 42.12 14.99
C GLU A 662 7.42 41.98 16.19
N PRO A 663 8.72 42.31 16.05
CA PRO A 663 9.72 41.91 17.02
C PRO A 663 9.48 42.58 18.38
N LEU A 664 9.73 41.82 19.46
CA LEU A 664 10.04 42.43 20.74
C LEU A 664 11.34 43.22 20.53
N ASP A 665 11.24 44.52 20.28
CA ASP A 665 12.37 45.36 19.83
C ASP A 665 13.40 45.57 20.95
N TYR A 666 14.27 44.57 21.12
CA TYR A 666 15.40 44.53 22.05
C TYR A 666 16.70 44.11 21.35
N GLY A 667 16.79 44.36 20.04
CA GLY A 667 17.95 43.97 19.22
C GLY A 667 18.09 42.48 18.93
N LEU A 668 17.02 41.69 19.13
CA LEU A 668 16.97 40.26 18.83
C LEU A 668 16.54 40.01 17.38
N LYS A 669 17.19 39.07 16.70
CA LYS A 669 16.84 38.64 15.34
C LYS A 669 15.87 37.46 15.37
N THR A 670 14.88 37.49 14.49
CA THR A 670 13.92 36.40 14.30
C THR A 670 14.57 35.22 13.56
N PHE A 671 13.99 34.03 13.73
CA PHE A 671 14.35 32.85 12.94
C PHE A 671 13.37 32.64 11.78
N ILE A 672 13.77 31.83 10.81
CA ILE A 672 12.89 31.32 9.75
C ILE A 672 12.78 29.81 9.91
N HIS A 673 11.56 29.31 10.02
CA HIS A 673 11.26 27.88 10.10
C HIS A 673 10.67 27.37 8.78
N ASP A 674 10.64 26.04 8.62
CA ASP A 674 10.19 25.36 7.40
C ASP A 674 8.87 24.59 7.60
N GLY A 675 8.39 24.48 8.84
CA GLY A 675 7.12 23.87 9.18
C GLY A 675 6.88 23.82 10.68
N GLY A 676 5.83 23.11 11.09
CA GLY A 676 5.50 22.90 12.48
C GLY A 676 4.50 21.77 12.71
N GLU A 677 4.53 21.24 13.93
CA GLU A 677 3.60 20.25 14.46
C GLU A 677 2.95 20.81 15.71
N MET A 678 1.64 20.61 15.83
CA MET A 678 0.85 21.14 16.91
C MET A 678 0.09 20.03 17.62
N ILE A 679 0.06 20.11 18.95
CA ILE A 679 -0.76 19.27 19.82
C ILE A 679 -1.67 20.20 20.62
N PHE A 680 -2.98 19.98 20.55
CA PHE A 680 -3.97 20.81 21.23
C PHE A 680 -4.96 19.97 22.02
N SER A 681 -5.51 20.51 23.10
CA SER A 681 -6.58 19.84 23.85
C SER A 681 -7.88 19.82 23.03
N LEU A 682 -8.48 18.64 22.90
CA LEU A 682 -9.86 18.47 22.47
C LEU A 682 -10.81 18.71 23.65
N PRO A 683 -12.09 19.04 23.40
CA PRO A 683 -13.06 19.30 24.47
C PRO A 683 -13.25 18.13 25.44
N ASN A 684 -13.04 16.90 24.99
CA ASN A 684 -13.13 15.67 25.79
C ASN A 684 -11.87 15.32 26.59
N GLY A 685 -10.84 16.17 26.61
CA GLY A 685 -9.58 15.95 27.33
C GLY A 685 -8.51 15.20 26.53
N LEU A 686 -8.85 14.60 25.38
CA LEU A 686 -7.86 13.99 24.50
C LEU A 686 -7.09 15.04 23.69
N GLN A 687 -6.10 14.58 22.92
CA GLN A 687 -5.26 15.42 22.08
C GLN A 687 -5.73 15.42 20.63
N GLY A 688 -5.76 16.61 20.04
CA GLY A 688 -5.82 16.85 18.61
C GLY A 688 -4.44 17.19 18.06
N TYR A 689 -4.22 16.90 16.78
CA TYR A 689 -2.93 17.06 16.11
C TYR A 689 -3.08 17.86 14.81
N TYR A 690 -2.05 18.63 14.48
CA TYR A 690 -2.03 19.39 13.24
C TYR A 690 -0.59 19.49 12.73
N LEU A 691 -0.42 19.40 11.41
CA LEU A 691 0.85 19.64 10.73
C LEU A 691 0.69 20.84 9.80
N SER A 692 1.67 21.73 9.76
CA SER A 692 1.62 22.91 8.87
C SER A 692 2.93 23.19 8.16
N THR A 693 2.82 23.86 7.01
CA THR A 693 3.95 24.60 6.41
C THR A 693 4.37 25.76 7.31
N ASN A 694 5.45 26.44 6.95
CA ASN A 694 5.85 27.69 7.62
C ASN A 694 4.84 28.84 7.44
N THR A 695 4.10 28.87 6.34
CA THR A 695 2.97 29.80 6.11
C THR A 695 1.71 29.43 6.87
N GLY A 696 1.70 28.28 7.54
CA GLY A 696 0.57 27.80 8.35
C GLY A 696 -0.43 26.93 7.61
N ASP A 697 -0.21 26.60 6.34
CA ASP A 697 -1.11 25.78 5.54
C ASP A 697 -1.07 24.32 6.01
N ARG A 698 -2.24 23.69 6.15
CA ARG A 698 -2.37 22.33 6.69
C ARG A 698 -1.67 21.30 5.79
N LEU A 699 -1.00 20.34 6.43
CA LEU A 699 -0.38 19.20 5.78
C LEU A 699 -1.06 17.88 6.17
N ASN A 700 -1.08 16.94 5.23
CA ASN A 700 -1.46 15.55 5.46
C ASN A 700 -0.31 14.76 6.09
N ALA A 701 0.92 15.05 5.66
CA ALA A 701 2.15 14.43 6.17
C ALA A 701 3.27 15.45 6.24
N GLY A 702 4.14 15.32 7.24
CA GLY A 702 5.33 16.14 7.41
C GLY A 702 6.37 15.83 6.32
N PRO A 703 7.03 16.84 5.73
CA PRO A 703 8.11 16.59 4.77
C PRO A 703 9.28 15.89 5.46
N THR A 704 9.74 14.75 4.91
CA THR A 704 10.70 13.86 5.56
C THR A 704 12.09 14.48 5.75
N GLN A 705 12.43 15.47 4.93
CA GLN A 705 13.64 16.28 5.08
C GLN A 705 13.61 17.24 6.29
N ILE A 706 12.45 17.42 6.92
CA ILE A 706 12.26 18.28 8.09
C ILE A 706 12.00 17.40 9.32
N VAL A 707 11.03 16.49 9.22
CA VAL A 707 10.62 15.59 10.30
C VAL A 707 10.31 14.18 9.77
N SER A 708 10.85 13.16 10.43
CA SER A 708 10.62 11.75 10.08
C SER A 708 10.86 10.82 11.26
N PHE A 709 10.37 9.59 11.15
CA PHE A 709 10.78 8.52 12.04
C PHE A 709 12.22 8.11 11.75
N ARG A 710 13.12 8.28 12.74
CA ARG A 710 14.53 7.85 12.60
C ARG A 710 14.68 6.35 12.44
N ASP A 711 13.87 5.59 13.17
CA ASP A 711 13.74 4.16 12.99
C ASP A 711 12.47 3.88 12.19
N ARG A 712 12.62 3.33 10.98
CA ARG A 712 11.48 2.98 10.13
C ARG A 712 10.51 2.08 10.92
N PRO A 713 9.29 2.55 11.23
CA PRO A 713 8.33 1.71 11.92
C PRO A 713 7.97 0.54 11.00
N ILE A 714 7.96 -0.67 11.55
CA ILE A 714 7.81 -1.88 10.74
C ILE A 714 6.46 -1.85 10.01
N GLY A 715 6.47 -2.04 8.69
CA GLY A 715 5.28 -1.97 7.84
C GLY A 715 4.73 -0.56 7.61
N LYS A 716 5.44 0.50 8.00
CA LYS A 716 5.08 1.91 7.74
C LYS A 716 6.21 2.65 7.00
N GLY A 717 5.85 3.78 6.40
CA GLY A 717 6.82 4.73 5.88
C GLY A 717 7.48 5.55 7.01
N ILE A 718 8.49 6.35 6.67
CA ILE A 718 9.18 7.23 7.63
C ILE A 718 8.43 8.56 7.84
N GLU A 719 7.38 8.80 7.07
CA GLU A 719 6.57 10.00 7.11
C GLU A 719 5.77 10.10 8.42
N ILE A 720 5.72 11.30 8.98
CA ILE A 720 4.80 11.62 10.08
C ILE A 720 3.46 12.01 9.45
N ILE A 721 2.49 11.10 9.52
CA ILE A 721 1.14 11.27 8.99
C ILE A 721 0.27 11.92 10.08
N ASN A 722 -0.36 13.05 9.75
CA ASN A 722 -1.20 13.80 10.68
C ASN A 722 -2.34 12.91 11.24
N GLY A 723 -2.58 12.97 12.54
CA GLY A 723 -3.49 12.08 13.26
C GLY A 723 -2.87 10.71 13.53
N ARG A 724 -2.72 9.86 12.49
CA ARG A 724 -2.30 8.46 12.64
C ARG A 724 -0.95 8.28 13.33
N SER A 725 0.10 8.93 12.84
CA SER A 725 1.44 8.81 13.44
C SER A 725 1.49 9.51 14.80
N CYS A 726 0.74 10.60 14.95
CA CYS A 726 0.73 11.41 16.17
C CYS A 726 0.09 10.67 17.35
N VAL A 727 -1.07 10.03 17.15
CA VAL A 727 -1.74 9.20 18.19
C VAL A 727 -0.89 8.00 18.60
N ASP A 728 -0.14 7.42 17.66
CA ASP A 728 0.79 6.31 17.91
C ASP A 728 1.96 6.77 18.80
N CYS A 729 2.60 7.89 18.47
CA CYS A 729 3.69 8.48 19.25
C CYS A 729 3.23 8.95 20.63
N HIS A 730 2.07 9.62 20.70
CA HIS A 730 1.51 10.23 21.90
C HIS A 730 0.44 9.36 22.55
N ALA A 731 0.63 8.03 22.49
CA ALA A 731 -0.32 7.10 23.08
C ALA A 731 -0.51 7.34 24.59
N ASP A 732 0.50 7.81 25.30
CA ASP A 732 0.43 8.13 26.73
C ASP A 732 0.52 9.64 26.98
N GLY A 733 0.18 10.46 25.99
CA GLY A 733 0.09 11.91 26.06
C GLY A 733 1.38 12.61 25.65
N THR A 734 1.56 13.85 26.14
CA THR A 734 2.69 14.70 25.77
C THR A 734 4.02 14.05 26.19
N ILE A 735 4.98 13.96 25.27
CA ILE A 735 6.31 13.40 25.52
C ILE A 735 7.20 14.50 26.11
N ALA A 736 7.74 14.26 27.31
CA ALA A 736 8.63 15.20 27.97
C ALA A 736 10.00 15.25 27.30
N LYS A 737 10.57 16.45 27.16
CA LYS A 737 11.89 16.69 26.60
C LYS A 737 12.67 17.70 27.42
N ARG A 738 14.00 17.55 27.46
CA ARG A 738 14.90 18.46 28.14
C ARG A 738 15.25 19.65 27.25
N ASP A 739 15.17 20.86 27.79
CA ASP A 739 15.63 22.07 27.11
C ASP A 739 17.16 22.11 27.04
N GLN A 740 17.67 22.57 25.90
CA GLN A 740 19.11 22.70 25.64
C GLN A 740 19.53 24.16 25.41
N MET A 741 18.57 25.08 25.31
CA MET A 741 18.84 26.45 24.89
C MET A 741 19.05 27.40 26.08
N ARG A 742 18.38 27.17 27.21
CA ARG A 742 18.48 28.05 28.38
C ARG A 742 19.91 28.23 28.86
N ALA A 743 20.64 27.14 29.05
CA ALA A 743 22.03 27.19 29.51
C ALA A 743 22.95 27.95 28.54
N HIS A 744 22.67 27.86 27.23
CA HIS A 744 23.37 28.65 26.23
C HIS A 744 23.04 30.15 26.36
N ILE A 745 21.76 30.51 26.54
CA ILE A 745 21.33 31.91 26.74
C ILE A 745 21.98 32.52 27.99
N GLU A 746 22.06 31.77 29.10
CA GLU A 746 22.66 32.22 30.36
C GLU A 746 24.15 32.55 30.20
N ASN A 747 24.89 31.71 29.47
CA ASN A 747 26.35 31.79 29.38
C ASN A 747 26.87 32.54 28.14
N SER A 748 26.03 32.77 27.13
CA SER A 748 26.43 33.39 25.87
C SER A 748 26.67 34.89 25.99
N THR A 749 27.72 35.38 25.33
CA THR A 749 28.03 36.81 25.17
C THR A 749 27.31 37.44 23.97
N LEU A 750 26.54 36.67 23.20
CA LEU A 750 25.82 37.14 22.01
C LEU A 750 24.63 38.05 22.34
N PHE A 751 24.12 38.00 23.58
CA PHE A 751 22.91 38.72 23.99
C PHE A 751 23.27 39.85 24.95
N SER A 752 22.64 41.02 24.75
CA SER A 752 22.65 42.09 25.75
C SER A 752 21.96 41.62 27.04
N ASN A 753 22.20 42.32 28.16
CA ASN A 753 21.57 41.95 29.44
C ASN A 753 20.03 41.96 29.34
N ASP A 754 19.46 42.98 28.68
CA ASP A 754 18.01 43.10 28.49
C ASP A 754 17.45 41.97 27.62
N ALA A 755 18.13 41.66 26.52
CA ALA A 755 17.75 40.56 25.64
C ALA A 755 17.82 39.20 26.36
N ARG A 756 18.86 38.99 27.18
CA ARG A 756 19.02 37.78 28.00
C ARG A 756 17.87 37.65 29.01
N GLU A 757 17.53 38.72 29.72
CA GLU A 757 16.44 38.70 30.71
C GLU A 757 15.11 38.31 30.06
N ILE A 758 14.81 38.84 28.88
CA ILE A 758 13.58 38.55 28.14
C ILE A 758 13.56 37.10 27.67
N LEU A 759 14.66 36.61 27.09
CA LEU A 759 14.76 35.21 26.68
C LEU A 759 14.57 34.25 27.85
N LEU A 760 15.15 34.54 29.02
CA LEU A 760 15.03 33.69 30.22
C LEU A 760 13.65 33.74 30.87
N LYS A 761 12.79 34.70 30.53
CA LYS A 761 11.35 34.69 30.87
C LYS A 761 10.55 33.72 30.00
N MET A 762 11.03 33.38 28.80
CA MET A 762 10.36 32.42 27.92
C MET A 762 10.97 31.01 28.04
N TYR A 763 12.30 30.91 28.12
CA TYR A 763 13.03 29.67 28.37
C TYR A 763 13.13 29.42 29.87
N GLN A 764 12.06 28.92 30.48
CA GLN A 764 11.95 28.70 31.92
C GLN A 764 12.89 27.58 32.42
N PRO A 765 13.19 27.51 33.73
CA PRO A 765 13.96 26.40 34.31
C PRO A 765 13.32 25.04 33.99
N GLN A 766 14.15 24.00 33.86
CA GLN A 766 13.68 22.65 33.47
C GLN A 766 12.58 22.11 34.40
N GLU A 767 12.67 22.37 35.71
CA GLU A 767 11.63 21.96 36.67
C GLU A 767 10.25 22.55 36.34
N VAL A 768 10.19 23.80 35.90
CA VAL A 768 8.93 24.44 35.48
C VAL A 768 8.41 23.79 34.20
N LEU A 769 9.29 23.50 33.25
CA LEU A 769 8.93 22.81 32.01
C LEU A 769 8.42 21.39 32.27
N ASP A 770 9.07 20.64 33.16
CA ASP A 770 8.67 19.28 33.56
C ASP A 770 7.30 19.29 34.24
N ASN A 771 7.00 20.29 35.08
CA ASN A 771 5.67 20.47 35.66
C ASN A 771 4.59 20.69 34.60
N TYR A 772 4.87 21.43 33.52
CA TYR A 772 3.92 21.56 32.41
C TYR A 772 3.73 20.24 31.66
N TYR A 773 4.80 19.50 31.37
CA TYR A 773 4.67 18.19 30.74
C TYR A 773 3.85 17.22 31.58
N GLN A 774 4.08 17.20 32.90
CA GLN A 774 3.32 16.36 33.82
C GLN A 774 1.85 16.78 33.85
N LYS A 775 1.57 18.07 34.06
CA LYS A 775 0.20 18.61 34.07
C LYS A 775 -0.56 18.29 32.79
N ASP A 776 0.05 18.53 31.62
CA ASP A 776 -0.60 18.33 30.33
C ASP A 776 -0.78 16.83 30.02
N ARG A 777 0.08 15.95 30.56
CA ARG A 777 -0.09 14.48 30.51
C ARG A 777 -1.20 13.99 31.43
N GLU A 778 -1.31 14.52 32.64
CA GLU A 778 -2.41 14.23 33.58
C GLU A 778 -3.76 14.71 33.04
N ALA A 779 -3.78 15.80 32.26
CA ALA A 779 -4.98 16.25 31.57
C ALA A 779 -5.40 15.34 30.39
N PHE A 780 -4.52 14.43 29.94
CA PHE A 780 -4.76 13.50 28.83
C PHE A 780 -5.28 12.11 29.28
N THR A 781 -5.49 11.89 30.59
CA THR A 781 -5.91 10.59 31.13
C THR A 781 -7.41 10.43 31.34
#